data_AF-A0A8C4K5E9-F1
#
_entry.id   AF-A0A8C4K5E9-F1
#
_cell.length_a   1.000
_cell.length_b   1.000
_cell.length_c   1.000
_cell.angle_alpha   90.00
_cell.angle_beta   90.00
_cell.angle_gamma   90.00
#
_symmetry.space_group_name_H-M   'P 1'
#
loop_
_entity.id
_entity.type
_entity.pdbx_description
1 polymer ?
#
loop_
_entity_poly.entity_id
_entity_poly.type
_entity_poly.pdbx_seq_one_letter_code
_entity_poly.pdbx_strand_id
1 'polypeptide(L)'
;MHEGLSPALQVLERLQPGALGTMLVVGLKTEESVGEKYVMKQVECVEEKQANKALKEAVGLLKLHHSSICAYKELFVTWDNKISSLFLCLVMQHSGQGDLSSLIKEKRQKSEKITDKVILKFLGQMVDALFYIHKQNIIHRNLKPSNILVTNEASFMLCDFSTEALMTDEMKWKIRVEENSKSWMAPETLSFSFSEKSDIWSLGCILLDMMTCFLLNTQEITSLLQDIRQDTSRLEGVLTLMQNGDNSSPPLFTILFMMLHIQPSMRPTAKDLTDVPFIRECLTVAGSSLIKPKNSLPLNVIDVLLEGGIGSVLEFMQAYWDREEAQIKAVEHLASFLGDKNALPSLLTLTELITSAMKTHIGSLKLQIDGCRLLLEILSQALEQDLDVETRLGDNVISSLLETVREHSENEEFLSLVCTLLMMISACEVAAENLRKAGAIPDLLMIIRNFRHNEQICLSCCGVLWSLVVSGNLENNVDQALLKSAVCAISAVLEEHLQNGTVAETACSALWALSLQGCLTENEYESTTALLLGALRMNLERPVLVKNACQALASLLRLSEISAFRFVTDSKGSGIKLIKDAYHFHCDDPEVVENICTLINEMAQYDDIVLDMVSQKMKKLLSEIKSRFPSSMEIMILVDATLLKLQK
;
A
#
# COMPACT_ATOMS: atom_id res chain seq x y z
N MET A 1 -30.36 -23.65 -30.66
CA MET A 1 -29.12 -22.99 -30.21
C MET A 1 -29.51 -21.65 -29.60
N HIS A 2 -29.69 -21.56 -28.29
CA HIS A 2 -29.65 -20.30 -27.54
C HIS A 2 -29.36 -20.70 -26.09
N GLU A 3 -28.19 -20.27 -25.64
CA GLU A 3 -27.40 -20.84 -24.56
C GLU A 3 -27.59 -20.00 -23.28
N GLY A 4 -27.47 -20.63 -22.11
CA GLY A 4 -27.30 -19.95 -20.81
C GLY A 4 -25.93 -19.29 -20.67
N LEU A 5 -25.45 -18.64 -21.72
CA LEU A 5 -24.22 -17.85 -21.74
C LEU A 5 -24.56 -16.40 -21.44
N SER A 6 -23.56 -15.64 -20.99
CA SER A 6 -23.63 -14.17 -21.04
C SER A 6 -24.15 -13.76 -22.43
N PRO A 7 -25.11 -12.81 -22.54
CA PRO A 7 -25.75 -12.45 -23.80
C PRO A 7 -24.76 -12.17 -24.95
N ALA A 8 -23.55 -11.74 -24.58
CA ALA A 8 -22.46 -11.33 -25.46
C ALA A 8 -21.57 -12.46 -26.03
N LEU A 9 -21.66 -13.71 -25.54
CA LEU A 9 -20.78 -14.82 -25.96
C LEU A 9 -21.51 -15.87 -26.82
N GLN A 10 -20.79 -16.45 -27.79
CA GLN A 10 -21.26 -17.56 -28.64
C GLN A 10 -20.21 -18.68 -28.65
N VAL A 11 -20.62 -19.93 -28.47
CA VAL A 11 -19.72 -21.09 -28.61
C VAL A 11 -19.37 -21.31 -30.08
N LEU A 12 -18.07 -21.38 -30.37
CA LEU A 12 -17.50 -21.62 -31.69
C LEU A 12 -17.04 -23.08 -31.83
N GLU A 13 -16.38 -23.61 -30.81
CA GLU A 13 -15.80 -24.96 -30.82
C GLU A 13 -15.80 -25.58 -29.42
N ARG A 14 -15.97 -26.90 -29.34
CA ARG A 14 -15.78 -27.70 -28.12
C ARG A 14 -14.42 -28.37 -28.19
N LEU A 15 -13.51 -28.00 -27.30
CA LEU A 15 -12.21 -28.66 -27.15
C LEU A 15 -12.37 -29.94 -26.33
N GLN A 16 -11.32 -30.77 -26.32
CA GLN A 16 -11.30 -32.00 -25.50
C GLN A 16 -11.57 -31.65 -24.02
N PRO A 17 -12.43 -32.41 -23.33
CA PRO A 17 -12.68 -32.20 -21.90
C PRO A 17 -11.38 -32.32 -21.10
N GLY A 18 -11.12 -31.36 -20.22
CA GLY A 18 -10.01 -31.42 -19.27
C GLY A 18 -10.42 -32.07 -17.94
N ALA A 19 -9.43 -32.38 -17.10
CA ALA A 19 -9.64 -33.01 -15.78
C ALA A 19 -10.59 -32.25 -14.84
N LEU A 20 -10.78 -30.95 -15.06
CA LEU A 20 -11.60 -30.09 -14.19
C LEU A 20 -12.79 -29.46 -14.92
N GLY A 21 -13.08 -29.80 -16.17
CA GLY A 21 -14.19 -29.19 -16.90
C GLY A 21 -14.10 -29.26 -18.41
N THR A 22 -15.17 -28.83 -19.08
CA THR A 22 -15.20 -28.75 -20.55
C THR A 22 -14.59 -27.42 -21.00
N MET A 23 -13.73 -27.46 -22.01
CA MET A 23 -13.11 -26.28 -22.60
C MET A 23 -13.84 -25.90 -23.89
N LEU A 24 -14.28 -24.66 -24.00
CA LEU A 24 -15.04 -24.13 -25.14
C LEU A 24 -14.28 -22.96 -25.76
N VAL A 25 -14.12 -22.94 -27.08
CA VAL A 25 -13.73 -21.71 -27.77
C VAL A 25 -15.00 -20.87 -27.96
N VAL A 26 -14.98 -19.62 -27.51
CA VAL A 26 -16.11 -18.71 -27.57
C VAL A 26 -15.72 -17.41 -28.29
N GLY A 27 -16.65 -16.81 -29.02
CA GLY A 27 -16.48 -15.51 -29.67
C GLY A 27 -17.44 -14.48 -29.08
N LEU A 28 -17.04 -13.21 -29.14
CA LEU A 28 -17.95 -12.09 -28.89
C LEU A 28 -18.93 -11.94 -30.06
N LYS A 29 -20.22 -11.75 -29.76
CA LYS A 29 -21.22 -11.40 -30.76
C LYS A 29 -21.04 -9.92 -31.17
N THR A 30 -20.54 -9.68 -32.38
CA THR A 30 -20.49 -8.35 -33.01
C THR A 30 -21.27 -8.36 -34.33
N GLU A 31 -21.94 -7.26 -34.67
CA GLU A 31 -22.86 -7.18 -35.82
C GLU A 31 -22.19 -7.38 -37.20
N GLU A 32 -20.85 -7.24 -37.33
CA GLU A 32 -20.17 -7.31 -38.64
C GLU A 32 -18.87 -8.13 -38.72
N SER A 33 -18.49 -8.94 -37.72
CA SER A 33 -17.42 -9.95 -37.88
C SER A 33 -17.36 -10.93 -36.70
N VAL A 34 -16.62 -12.04 -36.84
CA VAL A 34 -16.26 -12.91 -35.72
C VAL A 34 -15.28 -12.12 -34.85
N GLY A 35 -15.76 -11.57 -33.73
CA GLY A 35 -14.94 -10.86 -32.74
C GLY A 35 -13.83 -11.73 -32.14
N GLU A 36 -12.98 -11.12 -31.31
CA GLU A 36 -11.88 -11.81 -30.62
C GLU A 36 -12.30 -13.15 -30.00
N LYS A 37 -11.46 -14.18 -30.18
CA LYS A 37 -11.68 -15.52 -29.64
C LYS A 37 -11.18 -15.61 -28.20
N TYR A 38 -11.96 -16.28 -27.37
CA TYR A 38 -11.64 -16.60 -25.99
C TYR A 38 -11.79 -18.10 -25.75
N VAL A 39 -11.24 -18.58 -24.66
CA VAL A 39 -11.48 -19.93 -24.15
C VAL A 39 -12.31 -19.81 -22.88
N MET A 40 -13.40 -20.56 -22.81
CA MET A 40 -14.24 -20.69 -21.63
C MET A 40 -14.09 -22.08 -21.04
N LYS A 41 -13.64 -22.15 -19.79
CA LYS A 41 -13.68 -23.38 -18.99
C LYS A 41 -15.00 -23.46 -18.26
N GLN A 42 -15.72 -24.56 -18.41
CA GLN A 42 -16.94 -24.85 -17.67
C GLN A 42 -16.72 -25.99 -16.68
N VAL A 43 -16.86 -25.70 -15.39
CA VAL A 43 -16.69 -26.68 -14.30
C VAL A 43 -18.04 -26.96 -13.66
N GLU A 44 -18.46 -28.21 -13.66
CA GLU A 44 -19.69 -28.63 -12.99
C GLU A 44 -19.54 -28.57 -11.46
N CYS A 45 -20.45 -27.84 -10.82
CA CYS A 45 -20.55 -27.70 -9.37
C CYS A 45 -21.70 -28.58 -8.83
N VAL A 46 -21.50 -29.16 -7.64
CA VAL A 46 -22.47 -30.06 -7.02
C VAL A 46 -23.70 -29.29 -6.52
N GLU A 47 -23.48 -28.13 -5.94
CA GLU A 47 -24.51 -27.29 -5.35
C GLU A 47 -24.14 -25.81 -5.46
N GLU A 48 -25.15 -24.94 -5.32
CA GLU A 48 -24.98 -23.49 -5.42
C GLU A 48 -23.97 -22.93 -4.41
N LYS A 49 -23.95 -23.48 -3.19
CA LYS A 49 -23.00 -23.08 -2.15
C LYS A 49 -21.54 -23.33 -2.58
N GLN A 50 -21.27 -24.46 -3.23
CA GLN A 50 -19.94 -24.77 -3.76
C GLN A 50 -19.56 -23.82 -4.90
N ALA A 51 -20.49 -23.56 -5.83
CA ALA A 51 -20.25 -22.65 -6.95
C ALA A 51 -19.98 -21.22 -6.48
N ASN A 52 -20.74 -20.72 -5.51
CA ASN A 52 -20.54 -19.38 -4.94
C ASN A 52 -19.20 -19.27 -4.18
N LYS A 53 -18.81 -20.32 -3.44
CA LYS A 53 -17.49 -20.38 -2.79
C LYS A 53 -16.36 -20.38 -3.82
N ALA A 54 -16.47 -21.21 -4.86
CA ALA A 54 -15.49 -21.29 -5.94
C ALA A 54 -15.39 -19.98 -6.73
N LEU A 55 -16.52 -19.33 -7.03
CA LEU A 55 -16.53 -18.02 -7.67
C LEU A 55 -15.80 -16.99 -6.80
N LYS A 56 -16.10 -16.92 -5.50
CA LYS A 56 -15.46 -16.00 -4.55
C LYS A 56 -13.94 -16.20 -4.48
N GLU A 57 -13.46 -17.45 -4.50
CA GLU A 57 -12.03 -17.78 -4.57
C GLU A 57 -11.43 -17.38 -5.93
N ALA A 58 -12.16 -17.58 -7.02
CA ALA A 58 -11.70 -17.27 -8.37
C ALA A 58 -11.69 -15.77 -8.69
N VAL A 59 -12.47 -14.91 -8.00
CA VAL A 59 -12.52 -13.46 -8.28
C VAL A 59 -11.12 -12.81 -8.26
N GLY A 60 -10.20 -13.32 -7.42
CA GLY A 60 -8.81 -12.85 -7.39
C GLY A 60 -8.08 -12.99 -8.73
N LEU A 61 -8.45 -13.97 -9.55
CA LEU A 61 -7.85 -14.23 -10.86
C LEU A 61 -8.07 -13.08 -11.86
N LEU A 62 -9.15 -12.30 -11.71
CA LEU A 62 -9.42 -11.12 -12.55
C LEU A 62 -8.43 -9.97 -12.33
N LYS A 63 -7.72 -9.97 -11.20
CA LYS A 63 -6.73 -8.93 -10.85
C LYS A 63 -5.30 -9.29 -11.28
N LEU A 64 -5.11 -10.46 -11.91
CA LEU A 64 -3.79 -10.93 -12.30
C LEU A 64 -3.31 -10.20 -13.56
N HIS A 65 -2.20 -9.47 -13.42
CA HIS A 65 -1.50 -8.82 -14.52
C HIS A 65 -0.04 -9.26 -14.50
N HIS A 66 0.30 -10.23 -15.36
CA HIS A 66 1.67 -10.75 -15.48
C HIS A 66 1.91 -11.30 -16.89
N SER A 67 3.08 -11.06 -17.48
CA SER A 67 3.39 -11.43 -18.87
C SER A 67 3.37 -12.93 -19.15
N SER A 68 3.64 -13.74 -18.12
CA SER A 68 3.67 -15.21 -18.18
C SER A 68 2.43 -15.86 -17.56
N ILE A 69 1.32 -15.12 -17.42
CA ILE A 69 0.03 -15.64 -16.91
C ILE A 69 -1.08 -15.28 -17.90
N CYS A 70 -1.92 -16.26 -18.24
CA CYS A 70 -3.07 -16.04 -19.09
C CYS A 70 -4.12 -15.16 -18.38
N ALA A 71 -4.51 -14.06 -19.01
CA ALA A 71 -5.47 -13.11 -18.45
C ALA A 71 -6.89 -13.69 -18.43
N TYR A 72 -7.57 -13.48 -17.30
CA TYR A 72 -8.99 -13.78 -17.14
C TYR A 72 -9.83 -12.55 -17.48
N LYS A 73 -10.83 -12.74 -18.34
CA LYS A 73 -11.73 -11.67 -18.77
C LYS A 73 -12.98 -11.59 -17.91
N GLU A 74 -13.59 -12.74 -17.62
CA GLU A 74 -14.86 -12.80 -16.92
C GLU A 74 -15.00 -14.15 -16.19
N LEU A 75 -15.67 -14.11 -15.03
CA LEU A 75 -15.99 -15.27 -14.22
C LEU A 75 -17.47 -15.20 -13.85
N PHE A 76 -18.24 -16.25 -14.09
CA PHE A 76 -19.66 -16.28 -13.75
C PHE A 76 -20.15 -17.70 -13.47
N VAL A 77 -21.31 -17.81 -12.84
CA VAL A 77 -22.01 -19.09 -12.62
C VAL A 77 -23.22 -19.14 -13.54
N THR A 78 -23.45 -20.28 -14.17
CA THR A 78 -24.61 -20.52 -15.03
C THR A 78 -25.26 -21.85 -14.73
N TRP A 79 -26.55 -21.98 -15.07
CA TRP A 79 -27.35 -23.17 -14.89
C TRP A 79 -27.77 -23.74 -16.24
N ASP A 80 -27.46 -25.01 -16.49
CA ASP A 80 -27.94 -25.73 -17.69
C ASP A 80 -29.23 -26.49 -17.37
N ASN A 81 -30.35 -25.97 -17.86
CA ASN A 81 -31.68 -26.56 -17.69
C ASN A 81 -31.84 -27.97 -18.28
N LYS A 82 -30.99 -28.40 -19.22
CA LYS A 82 -31.15 -29.70 -19.90
C LYS A 82 -30.62 -30.85 -19.06
N ILE A 83 -29.51 -30.62 -18.39
CA ILE A 83 -28.85 -31.62 -17.54
C ILE A 83 -29.06 -31.33 -16.05
N SER A 84 -29.73 -30.21 -15.72
CA SER A 84 -30.02 -29.77 -14.36
C SER A 84 -28.75 -29.67 -13.52
N SER A 85 -27.71 -29.05 -14.10
CA SER A 85 -26.39 -28.88 -13.48
C SER A 85 -25.97 -27.41 -13.46
N LEU A 86 -25.26 -27.05 -12.40
CA LEU A 86 -24.69 -25.73 -12.18
C LEU A 86 -23.22 -25.71 -12.64
N PHE A 87 -22.80 -24.64 -13.30
CA PHE A 87 -21.45 -24.51 -13.86
C PHE A 87 -20.77 -23.22 -13.43
N LEU A 88 -19.54 -23.31 -12.94
CA LEU A 88 -18.61 -22.18 -12.87
C LEU A 88 -17.93 -22.03 -14.24
N CYS A 89 -18.06 -20.84 -14.83
CA CYS A 89 -17.48 -20.49 -16.12
C CYS A 89 -16.32 -19.52 -15.92
N LEU A 90 -15.16 -19.84 -16.50
CA LEU A 90 -13.98 -19.00 -16.50
C LEU A 90 -13.57 -18.65 -17.93
N VAL A 91 -13.64 -17.37 -18.29
CA VAL A 91 -13.30 -16.87 -19.63
C VAL A 91 -11.89 -16.31 -19.63
N MET A 92 -11.03 -16.85 -20.50
CA MET A 92 -9.62 -16.50 -20.62
C MET A 92 -9.24 -16.25 -22.07
N GLN A 93 -8.10 -15.60 -22.28
CA GLN A 93 -7.58 -15.32 -23.61
C GLN A 93 -7.25 -16.62 -24.38
N HIS A 94 -7.57 -16.66 -25.68
CA HIS A 94 -7.22 -17.79 -26.55
C HIS A 94 -5.82 -17.62 -27.15
N SER A 95 -4.88 -18.53 -26.87
CA SER A 95 -3.56 -18.58 -27.53
C SER A 95 -3.53 -19.67 -28.61
N GLY A 96 -3.48 -19.30 -29.88
CA GLY A 96 -3.59 -20.23 -31.02
C GLY A 96 -2.38 -21.12 -31.31
N GLN A 97 -1.38 -21.20 -30.43
CA GLN A 97 -0.09 -21.88 -30.66
C GLN A 97 0.11 -23.18 -29.86
N GLY A 98 -0.93 -23.69 -29.19
CA GLY A 98 -0.89 -24.96 -28.46
C GLY A 98 -0.27 -24.85 -27.05
N ASP A 99 0.10 -25.99 -26.49
CA ASP A 99 0.58 -26.14 -25.10
C ASP A 99 1.95 -26.85 -25.03
N LEU A 100 2.59 -26.74 -23.87
CA LEU A 100 3.91 -27.32 -23.61
C LEU A 100 3.88 -28.85 -23.67
N SER A 101 2.76 -29.51 -23.34
CA SER A 101 2.60 -30.96 -23.48
C SER A 101 2.81 -31.41 -24.94
N SER A 102 2.21 -30.67 -25.87
CA SER A 102 2.32 -30.91 -27.31
C SER A 102 3.75 -30.73 -27.81
N LEU A 103 4.43 -29.67 -27.34
CA LEU A 103 5.84 -29.42 -27.65
C LEU A 103 6.77 -30.54 -27.15
N ILE A 104 6.62 -30.94 -25.88
CA ILE A 104 7.43 -32.02 -25.28
C ILE A 104 7.19 -33.34 -26.03
N LYS A 105 5.93 -33.65 -26.36
CA LYS A 105 5.57 -34.87 -27.09
C LYS A 105 6.19 -34.90 -28.49
N GLU A 106 6.15 -33.79 -29.22
CA GLU A 106 6.77 -33.67 -30.54
C GLU A 106 8.28 -33.90 -30.47
N LYS A 107 8.97 -33.24 -29.54
CA LYS A 107 10.42 -33.39 -29.33
C LYS A 107 10.79 -34.81 -28.95
N ARG A 108 9.98 -35.45 -28.10
CA ARG A 108 10.16 -36.85 -27.71
C ARG A 108 10.01 -37.82 -28.88
N GLN A 109 8.99 -37.62 -29.72
CA GLN A 109 8.79 -38.47 -30.90
C GLN A 109 9.94 -38.39 -31.91
N LYS A 110 10.59 -37.23 -31.99
CA LYS A 110 11.77 -37.00 -32.85
C LYS A 110 13.10 -37.32 -32.17
N SER A 111 13.07 -37.70 -30.88
CA SER A 111 14.27 -37.84 -30.04
C SER A 111 15.18 -36.59 -30.09
N GLU A 112 14.57 -35.41 -30.11
CA GLU A 112 15.25 -34.12 -30.20
C GLU A 112 15.34 -33.44 -28.84
N LYS A 113 16.51 -32.83 -28.54
CA LYS A 113 16.67 -32.00 -27.35
C LYS A 113 15.87 -30.70 -27.47
N ILE A 114 15.24 -30.28 -26.38
CA ILE A 114 14.85 -28.87 -26.19
C ILE A 114 16.12 -28.10 -25.86
N THR A 115 16.38 -27.01 -26.58
CA THR A 115 17.62 -26.24 -26.41
C THR A 115 17.69 -25.62 -25.00
N ASP A 116 18.90 -25.52 -24.44
CA ASP A 116 19.13 -24.93 -23.12
C ASP A 116 18.52 -23.53 -22.98
N LYS A 117 18.61 -22.70 -24.03
CA LYS A 117 18.02 -21.36 -24.04
C LYS A 117 16.51 -21.39 -23.76
N VAL A 118 15.78 -22.35 -24.34
CA VAL A 118 14.34 -22.53 -24.11
C VAL A 118 14.09 -23.02 -22.69
N ILE A 119 14.92 -23.93 -22.16
CA ILE A 119 14.81 -24.43 -20.79
C ILE A 119 15.04 -23.30 -19.77
N LEU A 120 16.10 -22.50 -19.94
CA LEU A 120 16.41 -21.36 -19.07
C LEU A 120 15.28 -20.32 -19.08
N LYS A 121 14.78 -19.97 -20.26
CA LYS A 121 13.69 -19.00 -20.41
C LYS A 121 12.38 -19.54 -19.81
N PHE A 122 12.06 -20.81 -20.05
CA PHE A 122 10.94 -21.49 -19.42
C PHE A 122 11.03 -21.42 -17.89
N LEU A 123 12.17 -21.83 -17.33
CA LEU A 123 12.37 -21.87 -15.90
C LEU A 123 12.25 -20.47 -15.27
N GLY A 124 12.86 -19.46 -15.90
CA GLY A 124 12.72 -18.07 -15.47
C GLY A 124 11.27 -17.59 -15.49
N GLN A 125 10.56 -17.78 -16.62
CA GLN A 125 9.17 -17.34 -16.76
C GLN A 125 8.21 -18.03 -15.77
N MET A 126 8.41 -19.32 -15.50
CA MET A 126 7.57 -20.08 -14.57
C MET A 126 7.86 -19.74 -13.11
N VAL A 127 9.13 -19.57 -12.73
CA VAL A 127 9.47 -19.11 -11.36
C VAL A 127 8.90 -17.72 -11.11
N ASP A 128 9.01 -16.80 -12.07
CA ASP A 128 8.43 -15.46 -11.99
C ASP A 128 6.90 -15.51 -11.83
N ALA A 129 6.22 -16.27 -12.70
CA ALA A 129 4.77 -16.44 -12.63
C ALA A 129 4.31 -17.05 -11.30
N LEU A 130 5.01 -18.08 -10.80
CA LEU A 130 4.68 -18.70 -9.52
C LEU A 130 4.92 -17.75 -8.34
N PHE A 131 6.04 -17.02 -8.34
CA PHE A 131 6.31 -16.01 -7.32
C PHE A 131 5.22 -14.94 -7.26
N TYR A 132 4.79 -14.45 -8.43
CA TYR A 132 3.72 -13.46 -8.55
C TYR A 132 2.39 -13.95 -7.94
N ILE A 133 1.94 -15.16 -8.28
CA ILE A 133 0.66 -15.69 -7.77
C ILE A 133 0.74 -16.08 -6.29
N HIS A 134 1.87 -16.62 -5.83
CA HIS A 134 2.08 -17.00 -4.43
C HIS A 134 2.06 -15.76 -3.53
N LYS A 135 2.63 -14.63 -3.97
CA LYS A 135 2.54 -13.33 -3.27
C LYS A 135 1.08 -12.85 -3.09
N GLN A 136 0.18 -13.26 -3.97
CA GLN A 136 -1.25 -12.93 -3.89
C GLN A 136 -2.07 -13.99 -3.14
N ASN A 137 -1.40 -14.93 -2.45
CA ASN A 137 -2.01 -16.07 -1.77
C ASN A 137 -2.81 -17.00 -2.71
N ILE A 138 -2.41 -17.08 -3.98
CA ILE A 138 -3.01 -17.98 -4.97
C ILE A 138 -2.06 -19.14 -5.22
N ILE A 139 -2.53 -20.36 -4.97
CA ILE A 139 -1.81 -21.61 -5.28
C ILE A 139 -2.39 -22.16 -6.59
N HIS A 140 -1.55 -22.61 -7.54
CA HIS A 140 -2.02 -23.09 -8.83
C HIS A 140 -2.75 -24.44 -8.74
N ARG A 141 -2.21 -25.39 -7.95
CA ARG A 141 -2.77 -26.71 -7.59
C ARG A 141 -2.98 -27.71 -8.73
N ASN A 142 -2.85 -27.29 -9.99
CA ASN A 142 -3.01 -28.15 -11.18
C ASN A 142 -1.92 -27.85 -12.22
N LEU A 143 -0.67 -27.67 -11.76
CA LEU A 143 0.44 -27.33 -12.64
C LEU A 143 0.90 -28.57 -13.42
N LYS A 144 0.81 -28.51 -14.75
CA LYS A 144 1.19 -29.60 -15.68
C LYS A 144 1.49 -29.03 -17.07
N PRO A 145 2.17 -29.77 -17.96
CA PRO A 145 2.56 -29.25 -19.27
C PRO A 145 1.39 -28.77 -20.14
N SER A 146 0.20 -29.39 -20.06
CA SER A 146 -0.96 -28.95 -20.85
C SER A 146 -1.61 -27.65 -20.34
N ASN A 147 -1.20 -27.17 -19.16
CA ASN A 147 -1.67 -25.93 -18.55
C ASN A 147 -0.65 -24.79 -18.73
N ILE A 148 0.33 -24.97 -19.62
CA ILE A 148 1.32 -23.96 -19.98
C ILE A 148 1.22 -23.75 -21.49
N LEU A 149 0.67 -22.61 -21.87
CA LEU A 149 0.46 -22.22 -23.27
C LEU A 149 1.78 -21.77 -23.88
N VAL A 150 2.04 -22.18 -25.12
CA VAL A 150 3.19 -21.71 -25.90
C VAL A 150 2.71 -20.55 -26.77
N THR A 151 3.35 -19.38 -26.68
CA THR A 151 2.92 -18.18 -27.42
C THR A 151 3.89 -17.74 -28.50
N ASN A 152 5.16 -18.12 -28.41
CA ASN A 152 6.22 -17.94 -29.40
C ASN A 152 7.30 -19.00 -29.10
N GLU A 153 8.30 -19.16 -29.97
CA GLU A 153 9.34 -20.22 -29.91
C GLU A 153 10.08 -20.36 -28.55
N ALA A 154 10.02 -19.35 -27.68
CA ALA A 154 10.50 -19.46 -26.30
C ALA A 154 9.68 -18.61 -25.32
N SER A 155 8.35 -18.52 -25.47
CA SER A 155 7.50 -17.77 -24.55
C SER A 155 6.33 -18.62 -24.05
N PHE A 156 6.12 -18.60 -22.74
CA PHE A 156 5.18 -19.47 -22.05
C PHE A 156 4.20 -18.66 -21.19
N MET A 157 2.93 -19.06 -21.17
CA MET A 157 1.93 -18.48 -20.28
C MET A 157 1.26 -19.58 -19.45
N LEU A 158 1.25 -19.38 -18.14
CA LEU A 158 0.56 -20.24 -17.19
C LEU A 158 -0.95 -20.01 -17.28
N CYS A 159 -1.74 -21.08 -17.38
CA CYS A 159 -3.19 -21.03 -17.42
C CYS A 159 -3.83 -22.12 -16.55
N ASP A 160 -5.16 -22.09 -16.44
CA ASP A 160 -5.94 -23.15 -15.79
C ASP A 160 -5.74 -23.29 -14.26
N PHE A 161 -5.83 -22.15 -13.57
CA PHE A 161 -5.83 -22.06 -12.11
C PHE A 161 -7.03 -22.78 -11.50
N SER A 162 -6.81 -23.48 -10.39
CA SER A 162 -7.85 -24.24 -9.69
C SER A 162 -8.17 -23.67 -8.32
N THR A 163 -9.46 -23.60 -7.99
CA THR A 163 -9.94 -23.14 -6.67
C THR A 163 -10.03 -24.29 -5.68
N GLU A 164 -9.83 -24.02 -4.40
CA GLU A 164 -9.97 -25.01 -3.33
C GLU A 164 -11.37 -25.59 -3.23
N ALA A 165 -12.38 -24.72 -3.38
CA ALA A 165 -13.79 -25.11 -3.33
C ALA A 165 -14.18 -26.17 -4.38
N LEU A 166 -13.44 -26.27 -5.48
CA LEU A 166 -13.64 -27.28 -6.52
C LEU A 166 -12.91 -28.60 -6.24
N MET A 167 -12.04 -28.62 -5.22
CA MET A 167 -11.23 -29.78 -4.81
C MET A 167 -11.73 -30.43 -3.52
N THR A 168 -12.89 -30.02 -2.99
CA THR A 168 -13.43 -30.51 -1.70
C THR A 168 -14.07 -31.89 -1.76
N ASP A 169 -14.42 -32.39 -2.95
CA ASP A 169 -14.98 -33.73 -3.14
C ASP A 169 -13.87 -34.68 -3.59
N GLU A 170 -13.25 -35.36 -2.61
CA GLU A 170 -12.13 -36.27 -2.83
C GLU A 170 -12.47 -37.41 -3.80
N MET A 171 -13.70 -37.95 -3.76
CA MET A 171 -14.09 -39.03 -4.67
C MET A 171 -14.27 -38.52 -6.09
N LYS A 172 -14.96 -37.39 -6.29
CA LYS A 172 -15.07 -36.78 -7.62
C LYS A 172 -13.71 -36.39 -8.15
N TRP A 173 -12.83 -35.82 -7.32
CA TRP A 173 -11.50 -35.45 -7.74
C TRP A 173 -10.64 -36.68 -8.11
N LYS A 174 -10.66 -37.75 -7.30
CA LYS A 174 -9.95 -39.02 -7.63
C LYS A 174 -10.46 -39.68 -8.92
N ILE A 175 -11.76 -39.57 -9.22
CA ILE A 175 -12.36 -40.08 -10.46
C ILE A 175 -11.99 -39.19 -11.66
N ARG A 176 -11.85 -37.88 -11.44
CA ARG A 176 -11.61 -36.87 -12.49
C ARG A 176 -10.13 -36.68 -12.84
N VAL A 177 -9.20 -36.96 -11.92
CA VAL A 177 -7.77 -36.89 -12.19
C VAL A 177 -7.33 -38.14 -12.94
N GLU A 178 -7.04 -37.97 -14.23
CA GLU A 178 -6.42 -39.02 -15.05
C GLU A 178 -5.12 -39.53 -14.39
N GLU A 179 -4.83 -40.82 -14.52
CA GLU A 179 -3.60 -41.41 -13.97
C GLU A 179 -2.34 -40.66 -14.46
N ASN A 180 -2.35 -40.21 -15.71
CA ASN A 180 -1.29 -39.39 -16.28
C ASN A 180 -1.15 -38.03 -15.58
N SER A 181 -2.27 -37.41 -15.16
CA SER A 181 -2.25 -36.13 -14.42
C SER A 181 -1.61 -36.24 -13.03
N LYS A 182 -1.56 -37.43 -12.43
CA LYS A 182 -0.87 -37.66 -11.15
C LYS A 182 0.65 -37.61 -11.24
N SER A 183 1.22 -37.70 -12.45
CA SER A 183 2.68 -37.72 -12.65
C SER A 183 3.36 -36.43 -12.22
N TRP A 184 2.65 -35.30 -12.28
CA TRP A 184 3.20 -33.99 -11.90
C TRP A 184 2.86 -33.60 -10.45
N MET A 185 2.09 -34.43 -9.75
CA MET A 185 1.60 -34.11 -8.41
C MET A 185 2.64 -34.39 -7.33
N ALA A 186 2.77 -33.46 -6.39
CA ALA A 186 3.64 -33.61 -5.23
C ALA A 186 3.14 -34.73 -4.30
N PRO A 187 4.00 -35.44 -3.57
CA PRO A 187 3.60 -36.55 -2.70
C PRO A 187 2.48 -36.17 -1.72
N GLU A 188 2.56 -34.98 -1.12
CA GLU A 188 1.60 -34.46 -0.15
C GLU A 188 0.21 -34.15 -0.74
N THR A 189 0.14 -33.87 -2.04
CA THR A 189 -1.12 -33.55 -2.73
C THR A 189 -1.98 -34.79 -2.99
N LEU A 190 -1.40 -35.99 -2.93
CA LEU A 190 -2.15 -37.25 -2.95
C LEU A 190 -3.05 -37.42 -1.72
N SER A 191 -2.71 -36.74 -0.62
CA SER A 191 -3.51 -36.62 0.60
C SER A 191 -4.22 -35.26 0.71
N PHE A 192 -4.46 -34.57 -0.41
CA PHE A 192 -5.16 -33.27 -0.48
C PHE A 192 -4.50 -32.13 0.33
N SER A 193 -3.21 -32.24 0.62
CA SER A 193 -2.44 -31.16 1.22
C SER A 193 -1.77 -30.35 0.12
N PHE A 194 -2.29 -29.14 -0.13
CA PHE A 194 -1.78 -28.24 -1.16
C PHE A 194 -1.10 -27.03 -0.53
N SER A 195 0.07 -26.67 -1.05
CA SER A 195 0.81 -25.48 -0.65
C SER A 195 1.49 -24.86 -1.86
N GLU A 196 2.04 -23.65 -1.73
CA GLU A 196 2.93 -23.06 -2.73
C GLU A 196 4.10 -23.99 -3.11
N LYS A 197 4.60 -24.78 -2.14
CA LYS A 197 5.67 -25.76 -2.36
C LYS A 197 5.22 -26.90 -3.26
N SER A 198 3.93 -27.25 -3.24
CA SER A 198 3.40 -28.30 -4.10
C SER A 198 3.48 -27.90 -5.58
N ASP A 199 3.27 -26.62 -5.90
CA ASP A 199 3.48 -26.09 -7.26
C ASP A 199 4.97 -26.17 -7.67
N ILE A 200 5.90 -25.94 -6.74
CA ILE A 200 7.35 -26.05 -6.99
C ILE A 200 7.77 -27.48 -7.37
N TRP A 201 7.18 -28.50 -6.75
CA TRP A 201 7.40 -29.89 -7.17
C TRP A 201 6.90 -30.15 -8.57
N SER A 202 5.68 -29.70 -8.87
CA SER A 202 5.10 -29.86 -10.20
C SER A 202 5.95 -29.19 -11.27
N LEU A 203 6.52 -28.01 -11.00
CA LEU A 203 7.48 -27.35 -11.87
C LEU A 203 8.75 -28.18 -12.06
N GLY A 204 9.27 -28.80 -10.98
CA GLY A 204 10.40 -29.73 -11.05
C GLY A 204 10.13 -30.94 -11.95
N CYS A 205 8.94 -31.55 -11.85
CA CYS A 205 8.54 -32.65 -12.73
C CYS A 205 8.48 -32.21 -14.20
N ILE A 206 7.95 -31.02 -14.48
CA ILE A 206 7.86 -30.48 -15.84
C ILE A 206 9.27 -30.21 -16.41
N LEU A 207 10.14 -29.60 -15.59
CA LEU A 207 11.53 -29.33 -15.97
C LEU A 207 12.27 -30.63 -16.30
N LEU A 208 12.11 -31.67 -15.46
CA LEU A 208 12.70 -32.98 -15.71
C LEU A 208 12.20 -33.61 -17.01
N ASP A 209 10.89 -33.51 -17.29
CA ASP A 209 10.30 -34.04 -18.52
C ASP A 209 10.85 -33.31 -19.77
N MET A 210 10.92 -31.97 -19.73
CA MET A 210 11.55 -31.17 -20.79
C MET A 210 13.01 -31.57 -21.02
N MET A 211 13.76 -31.77 -19.95
CA MET A 211 15.18 -32.12 -19.99
C MET A 211 15.44 -33.52 -20.51
N THR A 212 14.50 -34.46 -20.33
CA THR A 212 14.70 -35.88 -20.66
C THR A 212 13.93 -36.34 -21.89
N CYS A 213 13.14 -35.46 -22.52
CA CYS A 213 12.31 -35.83 -23.67
C CYS A 213 13.08 -36.44 -24.85
N PHE A 214 14.36 -36.11 -25.05
CA PHE A 214 15.18 -36.71 -26.11
C PHE A 214 15.66 -38.13 -25.79
N LEU A 215 15.67 -38.51 -24.50
CA LEU A 215 16.25 -39.75 -23.98
C LEU A 215 15.17 -40.77 -23.59
N LEU A 216 14.13 -40.31 -22.89
CA LEU A 216 13.10 -41.17 -22.30
C LEU A 216 11.82 -41.14 -23.12
N ASN A 217 11.25 -42.31 -23.37
CA ASN A 217 9.92 -42.43 -23.94
C ASN A 217 8.82 -42.12 -22.89
N THR A 218 7.57 -41.99 -23.34
CA THR A 218 6.45 -41.59 -22.47
C THR A 218 6.23 -42.55 -21.30
N GLN A 219 6.44 -43.86 -21.47
CA GLN A 219 6.27 -44.84 -20.40
C GLN A 219 7.38 -44.73 -19.36
N GLU A 220 8.62 -44.53 -19.81
CA GLU A 220 9.80 -44.39 -18.95
C GLU A 220 9.72 -43.13 -18.09
N ILE A 221 9.41 -41.97 -18.68
CA ILE A 221 9.27 -40.74 -17.89
C ILE A 221 8.09 -40.82 -16.91
N THR A 222 6.99 -41.44 -17.31
CA THR A 222 5.85 -41.65 -16.40
C THR A 222 6.26 -42.52 -15.22
N SER A 223 6.96 -43.63 -15.46
CA SER A 223 7.48 -44.49 -14.37
C SER A 223 8.45 -43.72 -13.47
N LEU A 224 9.38 -42.96 -14.05
CA LEU A 224 10.34 -42.17 -13.28
C LEU A 224 9.65 -41.15 -12.37
N LEU A 225 8.70 -40.37 -12.91
CA LEU A 225 7.93 -39.40 -12.15
C LEU A 225 7.11 -40.07 -11.02
N GLN A 226 6.65 -41.30 -11.25
CA GLN A 226 5.98 -42.07 -10.21
C GLN A 226 6.96 -42.51 -9.11
N ASP A 227 8.14 -42.99 -9.49
CA ASP A 227 9.15 -43.52 -8.58
C ASP A 227 9.79 -42.43 -7.70
N ILE A 228 10.12 -41.26 -8.26
CA ILE A 228 10.75 -40.16 -7.50
C ILE A 228 9.87 -39.60 -6.38
N ARG A 229 8.54 -39.81 -6.43
CA ARG A 229 7.62 -39.44 -5.35
C ARG A 229 7.86 -40.28 -4.08
N GLN A 230 8.43 -41.47 -4.22
CA GLN A 230 8.74 -42.38 -3.12
C GLN A 230 10.25 -42.40 -2.82
N ASP A 231 11.09 -42.26 -3.85
CA ASP A 231 12.53 -42.40 -3.74
C ASP A 231 13.27 -41.44 -4.71
N THR A 232 13.73 -40.30 -4.18
CA THR A 232 14.45 -39.29 -4.96
C THR A 232 15.79 -39.79 -5.53
N SER A 233 16.38 -40.88 -5.00
CA SER A 233 17.64 -41.43 -5.53
C SER A 233 17.51 -41.92 -6.98
N ARG A 234 16.28 -42.23 -7.42
CA ARG A 234 15.97 -42.59 -8.82
C ARG A 234 16.30 -41.47 -9.81
N LEU A 235 16.33 -40.23 -9.35
CA LEU A 235 16.74 -39.08 -10.16
C LEU A 235 18.22 -39.18 -10.57
N GLU A 236 19.11 -39.63 -9.67
CA GLU A 236 20.56 -39.71 -9.93
C GLU A 236 20.89 -40.58 -11.14
N GLY A 237 20.18 -41.71 -11.31
CA GLY A 237 20.39 -42.62 -12.42
C GLY A 237 20.16 -41.97 -13.78
N VAL A 238 19.08 -41.19 -13.92
CA VAL A 238 18.74 -40.50 -15.17
C VAL A 238 19.65 -39.30 -15.41
N LEU A 239 19.99 -38.56 -14.36
CA LEU A 239 20.91 -37.42 -14.48
C LEU A 239 22.33 -37.88 -14.87
N THR A 240 22.78 -39.05 -14.41
CA THR A 240 24.07 -39.64 -14.82
C THR A 240 24.08 -39.98 -16.32
N LEU A 241 22.97 -40.50 -16.86
CA LEU A 241 22.84 -40.77 -18.30
C LEU A 241 22.92 -39.49 -19.13
N MET A 242 22.41 -38.36 -18.61
CA MET A 242 22.51 -37.06 -19.27
C MET A 242 23.94 -36.49 -19.27
N GLN A 243 24.68 -36.65 -18.17
CA GLN A 243 26.06 -36.14 -18.02
C GLN A 243 27.05 -36.82 -18.97
N ASN A 244 26.83 -38.08 -19.34
CA ASN A 244 27.68 -38.80 -20.28
C ASN A 244 27.56 -38.28 -21.74
N GLY A 245 26.63 -37.37 -22.03
CA GLY A 245 26.36 -36.85 -23.37
C GLY A 245 26.56 -35.34 -23.56
N ASP A 246 26.76 -34.53 -22.50
CA ASP A 246 26.98 -33.08 -22.59
C ASP A 246 27.70 -32.53 -21.34
N ASN A 247 28.74 -31.71 -21.54
CA ASN A 247 29.60 -31.17 -20.46
C ASN A 247 29.01 -29.93 -19.74
N SER A 248 27.74 -29.54 -19.98
CA SER A 248 27.23 -28.19 -19.68
C SER A 248 25.87 -28.11 -18.96
N SER A 249 25.63 -28.89 -17.89
CA SER A 249 24.42 -28.69 -17.06
C SER A 249 24.49 -28.91 -15.53
N PRO A 250 25.64 -28.80 -14.82
CA PRO A 250 25.66 -28.98 -13.35
C PRO A 250 24.63 -28.13 -12.57
N PRO A 251 24.41 -26.82 -12.88
CA PRO A 251 23.49 -25.98 -12.10
C PRO A 251 22.03 -26.41 -12.16
N LEU A 252 21.55 -26.89 -13.32
CA LEU A 252 20.15 -27.34 -13.49
C LEU A 252 19.81 -28.56 -12.63
N PHE A 253 20.77 -29.47 -12.47
CA PHE A 253 20.58 -30.66 -11.63
C PHE A 253 20.39 -30.29 -10.16
N THR A 254 21.16 -29.32 -9.66
CA THR A 254 21.00 -28.82 -8.29
C THR A 254 19.60 -28.23 -8.09
N ILE A 255 19.10 -27.43 -9.04
CA ILE A 255 17.74 -26.89 -8.98
C ILE A 255 16.69 -28.00 -8.97
N LEU A 256 16.85 -29.03 -9.82
CA LEU A 256 15.95 -30.17 -9.86
C LEU A 256 15.89 -30.90 -8.51
N PHE A 257 17.04 -31.15 -7.87
CA PHE A 257 17.07 -31.77 -6.54
C PHE A 257 16.39 -30.89 -5.47
N MET A 258 16.54 -29.57 -5.55
CA MET A 258 15.85 -28.65 -4.65
C MET A 258 14.32 -28.72 -4.84
N MET A 259 13.84 -28.71 -6.08
CA MET A 259 12.41 -28.75 -6.41
C MET A 259 11.76 -30.12 -6.10
N LEU A 260 12.47 -31.22 -6.36
CA LEU A 260 11.98 -32.60 -6.25
C LEU A 260 12.30 -33.25 -4.89
N HIS A 261 12.36 -32.45 -3.83
CA HIS A 261 12.48 -32.95 -2.48
C HIS A 261 11.13 -33.47 -1.96
N ILE A 262 11.06 -34.71 -1.45
CA ILE A 262 9.81 -35.37 -1.02
C ILE A 262 9.15 -34.59 0.14
N GLN A 263 9.92 -34.20 1.15
CA GLN A 263 9.40 -33.40 2.26
C GLN A 263 9.17 -31.94 1.82
N PRO A 264 7.93 -31.41 1.92
CA PRO A 264 7.61 -30.05 1.45
C PRO A 264 8.34 -28.94 2.21
N SER A 265 8.65 -29.17 3.49
CA SER A 265 9.38 -28.22 4.34
C SER A 265 10.80 -27.95 3.87
N MET A 266 11.43 -28.91 3.19
CA MET A 266 12.80 -28.82 2.66
C MET A 266 12.84 -28.28 1.23
N ARG A 267 11.69 -28.19 0.55
CA ARG A 267 11.56 -27.65 -0.80
C ARG A 267 11.61 -26.11 -0.72
N PRO A 268 12.27 -25.39 -1.65
CA PRO A 268 12.24 -23.93 -1.66
C PRO A 268 10.86 -23.40 -2.08
N THR A 269 10.53 -22.17 -1.68
CA THR A 269 9.42 -21.40 -2.26
C THR A 269 9.83 -20.83 -3.63
N ALA A 270 8.87 -20.31 -4.41
CA ALA A 270 9.20 -19.53 -5.59
C ALA A 270 10.10 -18.32 -5.23
N LYS A 271 9.85 -17.69 -4.08
CA LYS A 271 10.67 -16.61 -3.54
C LYS A 271 12.11 -17.06 -3.28
N ASP A 272 12.31 -18.17 -2.55
CA ASP A 272 13.65 -18.68 -2.24
C ASP A 272 14.41 -19.02 -3.54
N LEU A 273 13.72 -19.51 -4.57
CA LEU A 273 14.32 -19.77 -5.87
C LEU A 273 14.81 -18.48 -6.55
N THR A 274 14.15 -17.33 -6.37
CA THR A 274 14.62 -16.05 -6.96
C THR A 274 15.99 -15.61 -6.43
N ASP A 275 16.38 -16.10 -5.24
CA ASP A 275 17.68 -15.81 -4.63
C ASP A 275 18.80 -16.75 -5.09
N VAL A 276 18.46 -17.86 -5.77
CA VAL A 276 19.45 -18.79 -6.29
C VAL A 276 20.17 -18.18 -7.51
N PRO A 277 21.51 -18.07 -7.53
CA PRO A 277 22.23 -17.35 -8.59
C PRO A 277 21.90 -17.81 -10.02
N PHE A 278 21.76 -19.12 -10.21
CA PHE A 278 21.44 -19.69 -11.52
C PHE A 278 19.99 -19.39 -11.96
N ILE A 279 19.03 -19.36 -11.03
CA ILE A 279 17.65 -18.94 -11.32
C ILE A 279 17.62 -17.45 -11.64
N ARG A 280 18.47 -16.65 -10.99
CA ARG A 280 18.62 -15.23 -11.32
C ARG A 280 19.07 -15.03 -12.77
N GLU A 281 19.98 -15.86 -13.26
CA GLU A 281 20.33 -15.86 -14.68
C GLU A 281 19.13 -16.22 -15.57
N CYS A 282 18.39 -17.27 -15.21
CA CYS A 282 17.18 -17.70 -15.94
C CYS A 282 16.12 -16.59 -16.03
N LEU A 283 15.84 -15.93 -14.91
CA LEU A 283 14.92 -14.78 -14.81
C LEU A 283 15.39 -13.59 -15.65
N THR A 284 16.71 -13.37 -15.76
CA THR A 284 17.29 -12.33 -16.62
C THR A 284 17.07 -12.67 -18.10
N VAL A 285 17.34 -13.92 -18.49
CA VAL A 285 17.07 -14.44 -19.85
C VAL A 285 15.58 -14.38 -20.19
N ALA A 286 14.71 -14.53 -19.19
CA ALA A 286 13.27 -14.42 -19.33
C ALA A 286 12.76 -12.97 -19.44
N GLY A 287 13.59 -11.97 -19.13
CA GLY A 287 13.18 -10.56 -19.10
C GLY A 287 12.27 -10.21 -17.91
N SER A 288 12.43 -10.92 -16.79
CA SER A 288 11.61 -10.74 -15.59
C SER A 288 11.83 -9.37 -14.94
N SER A 289 10.74 -8.70 -14.53
CA SER A 289 10.80 -7.47 -13.72
C SER A 289 11.32 -7.69 -12.29
N LEU A 290 11.33 -8.94 -11.80
CA LEU A 290 11.89 -9.29 -10.48
C LEU A 290 13.38 -9.05 -10.42
N ILE A 291 14.05 -9.17 -11.56
CA ILE A 291 15.43 -8.80 -11.71
C ILE A 291 15.43 -7.44 -12.36
N LYS A 292 15.28 -6.41 -11.53
CA LYS A 292 15.92 -5.14 -11.87
C LYS A 292 17.38 -5.49 -12.14
N PRO A 293 17.90 -5.31 -13.37
CA PRO A 293 19.27 -5.69 -13.63
C PRO A 293 20.14 -4.88 -12.68
N LYS A 294 20.88 -5.56 -11.79
CA LYS A 294 22.17 -5.06 -11.30
C LYS A 294 23.16 -5.07 -12.45
N ASN A 295 22.79 -4.46 -13.57
CA ASN A 295 23.78 -3.86 -14.44
C ASN A 295 24.04 -2.55 -13.72
N SER A 296 25.14 -2.52 -12.96
CA SER A 296 25.76 -1.25 -12.59
C SER A 296 25.66 -0.33 -13.78
N LEU A 297 25.15 0.89 -13.59
CA LEU A 297 25.29 1.96 -14.57
C LEU A 297 26.68 1.86 -15.19
N PRO A 298 26.81 1.84 -16.53
CA PRO A 298 28.13 1.84 -17.14
C PRO A 298 28.94 2.95 -16.49
N LEU A 299 30.12 2.63 -15.96
CA LEU A 299 30.93 3.54 -15.12
C LEU A 299 31.03 4.95 -15.73
N ASN A 300 31.02 5.02 -17.07
CA ASN A 300 31.20 6.23 -17.85
C ASN A 300 29.92 7.08 -18.05
N VAL A 301 28.72 6.62 -17.66
CA VAL A 301 27.45 7.38 -17.85
C VAL A 301 27.14 8.26 -16.64
N ILE A 302 27.51 7.82 -15.43
CA ILE A 302 27.38 8.62 -14.20
C ILE A 302 28.35 9.82 -14.24
N ASP A 303 29.54 9.64 -14.80
CA ASP A 303 30.51 10.72 -14.94
C ASP A 303 30.01 11.80 -15.92
N VAL A 304 29.28 11.42 -16.98
CA VAL A 304 28.63 12.36 -17.91
C VAL A 304 27.46 13.12 -17.26
N LEU A 305 26.75 12.47 -16.35
CA LEU A 305 25.71 13.07 -15.51
C LEU A 305 26.25 14.16 -14.58
N LEU A 306 27.43 13.92 -13.98
CA LEU A 306 28.08 14.80 -13.01
C LEU A 306 28.70 16.06 -13.64
N GLU A 307 28.95 16.06 -14.95
CA GLU A 307 29.44 17.24 -15.70
C GLU A 307 28.28 18.14 -16.21
N GLY A 308 27.05 17.64 -16.23
CA GLY A 308 25.87 18.33 -16.75
C GLY A 308 25.13 19.19 -15.73
N GLY A 309 24.31 20.14 -16.20
CA GLY A 309 23.41 20.92 -15.35
C GLY A 309 22.09 20.19 -15.06
N ILE A 310 21.14 20.86 -14.40
CA ILE A 310 19.81 20.31 -14.04
C ILE A 310 19.06 19.69 -15.24
N GLY A 311 19.19 20.28 -16.44
CA GLY A 311 18.59 19.73 -17.66
C GLY A 311 19.11 18.34 -18.05
N SER A 312 20.41 18.08 -17.85
CA SER A 312 21.01 16.77 -18.11
C SER A 312 20.50 15.72 -17.12
N VAL A 313 20.26 16.13 -15.86
CA VAL A 313 19.69 15.24 -14.84
C VAL A 313 18.26 14.85 -15.16
N LEU A 314 17.45 15.81 -15.65
CA LEU A 314 16.09 15.55 -16.13
C LEU A 314 16.08 14.50 -17.25
N GLU A 315 16.87 14.70 -18.30
CA GLU A 315 16.97 13.76 -19.42
C GLU A 315 17.41 12.37 -18.96
N PHE A 316 18.37 12.31 -18.04
CA PHE A 316 18.85 11.07 -17.47
C PHE A 316 17.77 10.35 -16.63
N MET A 317 17.08 11.06 -15.75
CA MET A 317 15.99 10.49 -14.94
C MET A 317 14.89 9.92 -15.81
N GLN A 318 14.56 10.60 -16.93
CA GLN A 318 13.58 10.12 -17.90
C GLN A 318 14.08 8.91 -18.70
N ALA A 319 15.36 8.90 -19.12
CA ALA A 319 15.94 7.81 -19.89
C ALA A 319 16.10 6.52 -19.07
N TYR A 320 16.35 6.65 -17.77
CA TYR A 320 16.58 5.53 -16.83
C TYR A 320 15.51 5.47 -15.74
N TRP A 321 14.27 5.81 -16.08
CA TRP A 321 13.13 5.89 -15.14
C TRP A 321 12.81 4.54 -14.46
N ASP A 322 13.19 3.42 -15.07
CA ASP A 322 13.00 2.06 -14.58
C ASP A 322 14.15 1.58 -13.66
N ARG A 323 15.19 2.39 -13.47
CA ARG A 323 16.42 2.00 -12.77
C ARG A 323 16.58 2.70 -11.42
N GLU A 324 16.44 1.93 -10.35
CA GLU A 324 16.54 2.42 -8.97
C GLU A 324 17.87 3.12 -8.67
N GLU A 325 19.02 2.51 -9.00
CA GLU A 325 20.34 3.12 -8.77
C GLU A 325 20.53 4.43 -9.55
N ALA A 326 19.91 4.54 -10.73
CA ALA A 326 19.95 5.75 -11.55
C ALA A 326 19.15 6.88 -10.88
N GLN A 327 17.93 6.57 -10.43
CA GLN A 327 17.08 7.55 -9.75
C GLN A 327 17.71 8.02 -8.43
N ILE A 328 18.32 7.12 -7.64
CA ILE A 328 19.03 7.48 -6.39
C ILE A 328 20.16 8.47 -6.70
N LYS A 329 21.05 8.14 -7.65
CA LYS A 329 22.18 9.02 -8.02
C LYS A 329 21.72 10.36 -8.59
N ALA A 330 20.65 10.36 -9.37
CA ALA A 330 20.08 11.59 -9.90
C ALA A 330 19.55 12.49 -8.79
N VAL A 331 18.81 11.93 -7.82
CA VAL A 331 18.32 12.67 -6.63
C VAL A 331 19.48 13.19 -5.78
N GLU A 332 20.50 12.38 -5.52
CA GLU A 332 21.71 12.80 -4.81
C GLU A 332 22.44 13.95 -5.54
N HIS A 333 22.49 13.91 -6.87
CA HIS A 333 23.11 14.97 -7.65
C HIS A 333 22.25 16.24 -7.69
N LEU A 334 20.92 16.13 -7.80
CA LEU A 334 20.00 17.26 -7.67
C LEU A 334 20.19 17.99 -6.34
N ALA A 335 20.42 17.24 -5.25
CA ALA A 335 20.70 17.83 -3.95
C ALA A 335 21.98 18.68 -3.92
N SER A 336 22.98 18.39 -4.77
CA SER A 336 24.19 19.21 -4.86
C SER A 336 23.96 20.62 -5.43
N PHE A 337 22.87 20.82 -6.19
CA PHE A 337 22.49 22.13 -6.74
C PHE A 337 21.76 23.03 -5.76
N LEU A 338 21.37 22.53 -4.58
CA LEU A 338 20.66 23.32 -3.55
C LEU A 338 21.49 24.47 -2.97
N GLY A 339 22.81 24.47 -3.19
CA GLY A 339 23.69 25.58 -2.82
C GLY A 339 23.62 26.79 -3.76
N ASP A 340 23.07 26.62 -4.98
CA ASP A 340 22.95 27.70 -5.96
C ASP A 340 21.52 28.27 -5.96
N LYS A 341 21.36 29.51 -5.51
CA LYS A 341 20.05 30.18 -5.47
C LYS A 341 19.40 30.32 -6.85
N ASN A 342 20.18 30.34 -7.93
CA ASN A 342 19.64 30.43 -9.29
C ASN A 342 19.05 29.10 -9.79
N ALA A 343 19.39 27.98 -9.15
CA ALA A 343 18.90 26.64 -9.50
C ALA A 343 17.51 26.35 -8.94
N LEU A 344 17.09 27.04 -7.89
CA LEU A 344 15.86 26.74 -7.13
C LEU A 344 14.58 26.74 -8.00
N PRO A 345 14.32 27.71 -8.91
CA PRO A 345 13.15 27.66 -9.76
C PRO A 345 13.11 26.43 -10.67
N SER A 346 14.27 25.98 -11.15
CA SER A 346 14.39 24.76 -11.96
C SER A 346 14.16 23.50 -11.12
N LEU A 347 14.71 23.44 -9.90
CA LEU A 347 14.47 22.32 -8.98
C LEU A 347 12.99 22.20 -8.59
N LEU A 348 12.31 23.33 -8.40
CA LEU A 348 10.87 23.37 -8.12
C LEU A 348 10.05 22.72 -9.26
N THR A 349 10.50 22.80 -10.52
CA THR A 349 9.82 22.14 -11.65
C THR A 349 10.01 20.62 -11.68
N LEU A 350 10.96 20.09 -10.90
CA LEU A 350 11.29 18.67 -10.86
C LEU A 350 10.59 17.90 -9.72
N THR A 351 9.80 18.56 -8.87
CA THR A 351 9.11 17.92 -7.74
C THR A 351 8.19 16.78 -8.18
N GLU A 352 7.45 16.95 -9.29
CA GLU A 352 6.63 15.88 -9.89
C GLU A 352 7.49 14.72 -10.42
N LEU A 353 8.65 15.00 -11.01
CA LEU A 353 9.54 13.96 -11.52
C LEU A 353 10.16 13.15 -10.37
N ILE A 354 10.61 13.84 -9.31
CA ILE A 354 11.18 13.21 -8.11
C ILE A 354 10.12 12.30 -7.46
N THR A 355 8.90 12.81 -7.27
CA THR A 355 7.81 12.01 -6.69
C THR A 355 7.35 10.87 -7.61
N SER A 356 7.39 11.06 -8.93
CA SER A 356 7.16 9.97 -9.88
C SER A 356 8.23 8.88 -9.78
N ALA A 357 9.51 9.25 -9.63
CA ALA A 357 10.60 8.29 -9.44
C ALA A 357 10.44 7.52 -8.11
N MET A 358 10.08 8.23 -7.03
CA MET A 358 9.73 7.64 -5.74
C MET A 358 8.58 6.64 -5.87
N LYS A 359 7.51 6.99 -6.61
CA LYS A 359 6.36 6.10 -6.86
C LYS A 359 6.75 4.86 -7.68
N THR A 360 7.51 5.01 -8.76
CA THR A 360 7.96 3.88 -9.59
C THR A 360 8.84 2.90 -8.80
N HIS A 361 9.63 3.41 -7.85
CA HIS A 361 10.50 2.60 -7.00
C HIS A 361 10.03 2.62 -5.56
N ILE A 362 8.73 2.41 -5.36
CA ILE A 362 8.10 2.50 -4.03
C ILE A 362 8.79 1.62 -2.99
N GLY A 363 9.31 0.43 -3.33
CA GLY A 363 10.02 -0.44 -2.40
C GLY A 363 11.45 -0.01 -2.02
N SER A 364 12.02 1.03 -2.65
CA SER A 364 13.38 1.50 -2.37
C SER A 364 13.41 2.53 -1.24
N LEU A 365 13.62 2.07 -0.01
CA LEU A 365 13.66 2.95 1.17
C LEU A 365 14.69 4.09 1.03
N LYS A 366 15.86 3.81 0.45
CA LYS A 366 16.92 4.82 0.24
C LYS A 366 16.43 5.95 -0.67
N LEU A 367 15.80 5.61 -1.80
CA LEU A 367 15.21 6.62 -2.70
C LEU A 367 14.09 7.40 -2.02
N GLN A 368 13.25 6.74 -1.20
CA GLN A 368 12.19 7.43 -0.48
C GLN A 368 12.74 8.48 0.50
N ILE A 369 13.77 8.11 1.27
CA ILE A 369 14.43 9.02 2.22
C ILE A 369 15.12 10.18 1.50
N ASP A 370 15.92 9.89 0.46
CA ASP A 370 16.65 10.92 -0.27
C ASP A 370 15.70 11.86 -1.04
N GLY A 371 14.64 11.29 -1.64
CA GLY A 371 13.59 12.04 -2.32
C GLY A 371 12.83 12.97 -1.38
N CYS A 372 12.36 12.47 -0.23
CA CYS A 372 11.71 13.30 0.79
C CYS A 372 12.63 14.41 1.31
N ARG A 373 13.91 14.10 1.57
CA ARG A 373 14.89 15.08 2.04
C ARG A 373 15.13 16.19 1.02
N LEU A 374 15.27 15.83 -0.26
CA LEU A 374 15.42 16.78 -1.35
C LEU A 374 14.17 17.66 -1.49
N LEU A 375 12.98 17.07 -1.47
CA LEU A 375 11.72 17.82 -1.56
C LEU A 375 11.53 18.79 -0.39
N LEU A 376 11.83 18.36 0.84
CA LEU A 376 11.81 19.23 2.01
C LEU A 376 12.70 20.46 1.85
N GLU A 377 13.93 20.26 1.37
CA GLU A 377 14.90 21.34 1.20
C GLU A 377 14.49 22.29 0.06
N ILE A 378 14.01 21.75 -1.07
CA ILE A 378 13.46 22.56 -2.18
C ILE A 378 12.32 23.44 -1.68
N LEU A 379 11.35 22.85 -0.97
CA LEU A 379 10.18 23.60 -0.50
C LEU A 379 10.54 24.60 0.59
N SER A 380 11.47 24.26 1.48
CA SER A 380 11.91 25.18 2.56
C SER A 380 12.55 26.43 1.97
N GLN A 381 13.48 26.26 1.02
CA GLN A 381 14.13 27.38 0.35
C GLN A 381 13.17 28.18 -0.54
N ALA A 382 12.17 27.54 -1.15
CA ALA A 382 11.16 28.22 -1.96
C ALA A 382 10.28 29.13 -1.09
N LEU A 383 9.88 28.65 0.10
CA LEU A 383 9.13 29.45 1.08
C LEU A 383 9.95 30.64 1.59
N GLU A 384 11.25 30.47 1.86
CA GLU A 384 12.12 31.58 2.27
C GLU A 384 12.29 32.68 1.19
N GLN A 385 12.06 32.34 -0.08
CA GLN A 385 12.22 33.25 -1.21
C GLN A 385 10.88 33.76 -1.77
N ASP A 386 9.76 33.53 -1.08
CA ASP A 386 8.40 33.90 -1.50
C ASP A 386 8.06 33.43 -2.92
N LEU A 387 8.61 32.28 -3.34
CA LEU A 387 8.26 31.64 -4.61
C LEU A 387 6.89 30.97 -4.47
N ASP A 388 6.07 31.06 -5.51
CA ASP A 388 4.75 30.42 -5.53
C ASP A 388 4.88 28.89 -5.57
N VAL A 389 4.82 28.30 -4.37
CA VAL A 389 4.81 26.84 -4.13
C VAL A 389 3.41 26.25 -4.38
N GLU A 390 2.35 27.06 -4.22
CA GLU A 390 0.96 26.61 -4.17
C GLU A 390 0.46 26.07 -5.51
N THR A 391 0.94 26.62 -6.63
CA THR A 391 0.55 26.19 -7.98
C THR A 391 1.32 24.97 -8.51
N ARG A 392 2.34 24.49 -7.78
CA ARG A 392 3.35 23.55 -8.30
C ARG A 392 3.28 22.14 -7.73
N LEU A 393 2.52 21.92 -6.66
CA LEU A 393 2.31 20.61 -6.04
C LEU A 393 0.95 20.05 -6.48
N GLY A 394 0.93 19.34 -7.61
CA GLY A 394 -0.27 18.73 -8.15
C GLY A 394 -0.76 17.50 -7.36
N ASP A 395 -2.01 17.09 -7.62
CA ASP A 395 -2.66 15.91 -7.00
C ASP A 395 -1.81 14.63 -7.07
N ASN A 396 -1.02 14.50 -8.14
CA ASN A 396 -0.12 13.37 -8.36
C ASN A 396 0.99 13.28 -7.29
N VAL A 397 1.52 14.42 -6.83
CA VAL A 397 2.55 14.48 -5.79
C VAL A 397 1.97 13.95 -4.48
N ILE A 398 0.80 14.46 -4.09
CA ILE A 398 0.09 14.06 -2.87
C ILE A 398 -0.22 12.56 -2.88
N SER A 399 -0.82 12.05 -3.97
CA SER A 399 -1.14 10.62 -4.09
C SER A 399 0.11 9.75 -4.01
N SER A 400 1.20 10.17 -4.65
CA SER A 400 2.48 9.43 -4.62
C SER A 400 3.08 9.38 -3.23
N LEU A 401 3.08 10.50 -2.50
CA LEU A 401 3.60 10.54 -1.13
C LEU A 401 2.76 9.66 -0.19
N LEU A 402 1.43 9.68 -0.28
CA LEU A 402 0.58 8.81 0.54
C LEU A 402 0.75 7.31 0.20
N GLU A 403 0.98 6.96 -1.07
CA GLU A 403 1.35 5.58 -1.43
C GLU A 403 2.66 5.15 -0.75
N THR A 404 3.68 6.02 -0.74
CA THR A 404 4.97 5.71 -0.09
C THR A 404 4.85 5.57 1.43
N VAL A 405 3.98 6.36 2.07
CA VAL A 405 3.62 6.24 3.51
C VAL A 405 3.04 4.85 3.81
N ARG A 406 2.18 4.33 2.94
CA ARG A 406 1.52 3.03 3.13
C ARG A 406 2.48 1.85 2.94
N GLU A 407 3.45 1.96 2.02
CA GLU A 407 4.46 0.92 1.80
C GLU A 407 5.50 0.87 2.94
N HIS A 408 5.95 2.04 3.42
CA HIS A 408 6.99 2.15 4.47
C HIS A 408 6.44 2.56 5.83
N SER A 409 5.26 2.05 6.20
CA SER A 409 4.55 2.42 7.43
C SER A 409 5.25 2.02 8.74
N GLU A 410 6.33 1.25 8.65
CA GLU A 410 7.13 0.80 9.79
C GLU A 410 8.46 1.57 9.95
N ASN A 411 8.85 2.40 8.97
CA ASN A 411 10.15 3.07 9.00
C ASN A 411 10.06 4.48 9.62
N GLU A 412 10.56 4.63 10.84
CA GLU A 412 10.46 5.86 11.62
C GLU A 412 11.20 7.07 10.98
N GLU A 413 12.40 6.86 10.42
CA GLU A 413 13.18 7.94 9.78
C GLU A 413 12.43 8.50 8.56
N PHE A 414 11.96 7.62 7.70
CA PHE A 414 11.18 7.99 6.53
C PHE A 414 9.86 8.68 6.92
N LEU A 415 9.14 8.13 7.90
CA LEU A 415 7.88 8.71 8.37
C LEU A 415 8.07 10.11 8.94
N SER A 416 9.16 10.35 9.69
CA SER A 416 9.51 11.69 10.20
C SER A 416 9.69 12.70 9.06
N LEU A 417 10.41 12.32 8.00
CA LEU A 417 10.64 13.18 6.83
C LEU A 417 9.34 13.44 6.05
N VAL A 418 8.62 12.38 5.69
CA VAL A 418 7.42 12.52 4.85
C VAL A 418 6.29 13.22 5.60
N CYS A 419 6.12 13.01 6.91
CA CYS A 419 5.13 13.76 7.70
C CYS A 419 5.48 15.25 7.78
N THR A 420 6.76 15.59 7.94
CA THR A 420 7.22 17.00 7.90
C THR A 420 6.92 17.62 6.54
N LEU A 421 7.16 16.87 5.46
CA LEU A 421 6.87 17.30 4.10
C LEU A 421 5.37 17.53 3.89
N LEU A 422 4.53 16.59 4.34
CA LEU A 422 3.08 16.73 4.30
C LEU A 422 2.60 17.94 5.12
N MET A 423 3.23 18.23 6.27
CA MET A 423 2.92 19.41 7.08
C MET A 423 3.16 20.70 6.29
N MET A 424 4.34 20.82 5.65
CA MET A 424 4.65 21.97 4.81
C MET A 424 3.70 22.12 3.63
N ILE A 425 3.38 21.01 2.95
CA ILE A 425 2.45 20.99 1.82
C ILE A 425 1.04 21.43 2.28
N SER A 426 0.60 20.95 3.44
CA SER A 426 -0.73 21.24 3.98
C SER A 426 -0.94 22.69 4.44
N ALA A 427 0.11 23.51 4.49
CA ALA A 427 -0.03 24.95 4.75
C ALA A 427 -0.86 25.66 3.65
N CYS A 428 -0.85 25.13 2.42
CA CYS A 428 -1.72 25.58 1.34
C CYS A 428 -3.12 24.96 1.46
N GLU A 429 -4.16 25.79 1.46
CA GLU A 429 -5.56 25.35 1.61
C GLU A 429 -5.98 24.33 0.54
N VAL A 430 -5.59 24.55 -0.72
CA VAL A 430 -5.88 23.65 -1.85
C VAL A 430 -5.19 22.30 -1.67
N ALA A 431 -3.93 22.31 -1.23
CA ALA A 431 -3.18 21.08 -1.01
C ALA A 431 -3.71 20.30 0.21
N ALA A 432 -4.13 20.99 1.28
CA ALA A 432 -4.81 20.37 2.42
C ALA A 432 -6.14 19.72 2.00
N GLU A 433 -6.94 20.40 1.18
CA GLU A 433 -8.17 19.83 0.60
C GLU A 433 -7.88 18.54 -0.19
N ASN A 434 -6.84 18.57 -1.03
CA ASN A 434 -6.42 17.42 -1.82
C ASN A 434 -5.90 16.26 -0.97
N LEU A 435 -5.13 16.54 0.08
CA LEU A 435 -4.70 15.55 1.06
C LEU A 435 -5.90 14.89 1.75
N ARG A 436 -6.92 15.68 2.11
CA ARG A 436 -8.14 15.15 2.70
C ARG A 436 -8.86 14.22 1.73
N LYS A 437 -9.08 14.64 0.49
CA LYS A 437 -9.70 13.83 -0.58
C LYS A 437 -8.93 12.55 -0.90
N ALA A 438 -7.61 12.59 -0.79
CA ALA A 438 -6.74 11.43 -1.02
C ALA A 438 -6.70 10.43 0.15
N GLY A 439 -7.42 10.72 1.24
CA GLY A 439 -7.54 9.82 2.39
C GLY A 439 -6.34 9.88 3.34
N ALA A 440 -5.76 11.06 3.56
CA ALA A 440 -4.62 11.22 4.48
C ALA A 440 -4.98 10.98 5.96
N ILE A 441 -6.22 11.26 6.39
CA ILE A 441 -6.60 11.20 7.82
C ILE A 441 -6.37 9.79 8.42
N PRO A 442 -6.86 8.68 7.84
CA PRO A 442 -6.58 7.35 8.36
C PRO A 442 -5.09 7.01 8.46
N ASP A 443 -4.29 7.41 7.45
CA ASP A 443 -2.86 7.16 7.40
C ASP A 443 -2.15 7.90 8.56
N LEU A 444 -2.47 9.18 8.78
CA LEU A 444 -1.91 9.99 9.89
C LEU A 444 -2.29 9.43 11.27
N LEU A 445 -3.54 9.00 11.44
CA LEU A 445 -3.99 8.42 12.71
C LEU A 445 -3.30 7.09 13.01
N MET A 446 -3.02 6.28 11.99
CA MET A 446 -2.23 5.06 12.14
C MET A 446 -0.80 5.39 12.57
N ILE A 447 -0.16 6.38 11.92
CA ILE A 447 1.21 6.80 12.26
C ILE A 447 1.28 7.31 13.71
N ILE A 448 0.37 8.18 14.13
CA ILE A 448 0.33 8.70 15.52
C ILE A 448 0.19 7.56 16.52
N ARG A 449 -0.63 6.54 16.23
CA ARG A 449 -0.83 5.39 17.13
C ARG A 449 0.44 4.55 17.29
N ASN A 450 1.21 4.39 16.21
CA ASN A 450 2.41 3.54 16.21
C ASN A 450 3.65 4.28 16.75
N PHE A 451 3.77 5.58 16.49
CA PHE A 451 4.97 6.38 16.75
C PHE A 451 4.72 7.55 17.71
N ARG A 452 3.84 7.36 18.71
CA ARG A 452 3.48 8.41 19.69
C ARG A 452 4.68 8.97 20.46
N HIS A 453 5.74 8.20 20.63
CA HIS A 453 6.94 8.61 21.34
C HIS A 453 7.83 9.57 20.52
N ASN A 454 7.67 9.61 19.19
CA ASN A 454 8.49 10.44 18.32
C ASN A 454 7.92 11.85 18.20
N GLU A 455 8.63 12.82 18.77
CA GLU A 455 8.22 14.21 18.85
C GLU A 455 7.99 14.84 17.46
N GLN A 456 8.87 14.59 16.48
CA GLN A 456 8.80 15.18 15.15
C GLN A 456 7.61 14.65 14.34
N ILE A 457 7.34 13.34 14.43
CA ILE A 457 6.17 12.72 13.82
C ILE A 457 4.89 13.29 14.44
N CYS A 458 4.83 13.34 15.78
CA CYS A 458 3.68 13.88 16.49
C CYS A 458 3.38 15.33 16.13
N LEU A 459 4.42 16.19 16.13
CA LEU A 459 4.33 17.58 15.70
C LEU A 459 3.76 17.67 14.28
N SER A 460 4.39 16.97 13.34
CA SER A 460 4.03 17.04 11.93
C SER A 460 2.61 16.55 11.68
N CYS A 461 2.24 15.39 12.23
CA CYS A 461 0.90 14.83 12.05
C CYS A 461 -0.19 15.69 12.70
N CYS A 462 0.05 16.29 13.87
CA CYS A 462 -0.91 17.23 14.46
C CYS A 462 -1.08 18.48 13.59
N GLY A 463 0.01 19.01 13.02
CA GLY A 463 -0.03 20.16 12.12
C GLY A 463 -0.79 19.88 10.83
N VAL A 464 -0.57 18.71 10.23
CA VAL A 464 -1.35 18.28 9.06
C VAL A 464 -2.82 18.15 9.43
N LEU A 465 -3.16 17.43 10.52
CA LEU A 465 -4.54 17.24 10.94
C LEU A 465 -5.26 18.57 11.21
N TRP A 466 -4.59 19.54 11.85
CA TRP A 466 -5.13 20.89 12.00
C TRP A 466 -5.47 21.52 10.65
N SER A 467 -4.54 21.50 9.70
CA SER A 467 -4.73 22.07 8.37
C SER A 467 -5.90 21.42 7.61
N LEU A 468 -6.01 20.09 7.69
CA LEU A 468 -7.10 19.33 7.06
C LEU A 468 -8.48 19.63 7.66
N VAL A 469 -8.55 19.92 8.96
CA VAL A 469 -9.80 20.27 9.67
C VAL A 469 -10.23 21.69 9.35
N VAL A 470 -9.29 22.62 9.24
CA VAL A 470 -9.58 24.03 8.92
C VAL A 470 -9.96 24.21 7.46
N SER A 471 -9.33 23.49 6.53
CA SER A 471 -9.60 23.62 5.08
C SER A 471 -10.90 22.94 4.60
N GLY A 472 -11.58 22.17 5.45
CA GLY A 472 -12.66 21.29 5.01
C GLY A 472 -14.09 21.80 5.18
N ASN A 473 -14.87 21.69 4.11
CA ASN A 473 -16.34 21.76 4.17
C ASN A 473 -16.91 20.41 4.62
N LEU A 474 -17.51 20.38 5.82
CA LEU A 474 -18.01 19.20 6.53
C LEU A 474 -19.29 18.55 5.97
N GLU A 475 -19.56 18.67 4.67
CA GLU A 475 -20.77 18.07 4.08
C GLU A 475 -20.70 16.53 3.98
N ASN A 476 -19.51 15.93 4.19
CA ASN A 476 -19.28 14.51 4.02
C ASN A 476 -19.26 13.74 5.35
N ASN A 477 -20.24 12.84 5.55
CA ASN A 477 -20.42 12.07 6.80
C ASN A 477 -19.23 11.15 7.16
N VAL A 478 -18.45 10.71 6.17
CA VAL A 478 -17.30 9.81 6.39
C VAL A 478 -16.14 10.55 7.06
N ASP A 479 -15.88 11.79 6.64
CA ASP A 479 -14.81 12.62 7.20
C ASP A 479 -15.13 12.97 8.66
N GLN A 480 -16.39 13.21 8.98
CA GLN A 480 -16.80 13.50 10.36
C GLN A 480 -16.54 12.33 11.32
N ALA A 481 -16.72 11.08 10.89
CA ALA A 481 -16.43 9.92 11.72
C ALA A 481 -14.91 9.74 11.97
N LEU A 482 -14.10 9.99 10.94
CA LEU A 482 -12.64 9.93 11.05
C LEU A 482 -12.09 11.06 11.92
N LEU A 483 -12.62 12.28 11.79
CA LEU A 483 -12.24 13.42 12.62
C LEU A 483 -12.60 13.23 14.10
N LYS A 484 -13.72 12.58 14.41
CA LYS A 484 -14.04 12.13 15.78
C LYS A 484 -12.95 11.22 16.34
N SER A 485 -12.45 10.27 15.54
CA SER A 485 -11.36 9.38 15.97
C SER A 485 -10.01 10.08 16.14
N ALA A 486 -9.84 11.28 15.55
CA ALA A 486 -8.63 12.09 15.70
C ALA A 486 -8.52 12.74 17.08
N VAL A 487 -9.63 13.05 17.74
CA VAL A 487 -9.66 13.62 19.11
C VAL A 487 -8.87 12.70 20.06
N CYS A 488 -9.22 11.41 20.12
CA CYS A 488 -8.51 10.43 20.95
C CYS A 488 -7.00 10.36 20.64
N ALA A 489 -6.62 10.40 19.36
CA ALA A 489 -5.23 10.29 18.95
C ALA A 489 -4.41 11.51 19.38
N ILE A 490 -4.93 12.72 19.14
CA ILE A 490 -4.25 13.97 19.48
C ILE A 490 -4.22 14.19 21.00
N SER A 491 -5.31 13.86 21.72
CA SER A 491 -5.32 13.91 23.18
C SER A 491 -4.23 13.01 23.77
N ALA A 492 -4.01 11.84 23.19
CA ALA A 492 -2.95 10.95 23.64
C ALA A 492 -1.54 11.47 23.30
N VAL A 493 -1.36 12.16 22.17
CA VAL A 493 -0.10 12.88 21.87
C VAL A 493 0.16 13.99 22.88
N LEU A 494 -0.86 14.80 23.18
CA LEU A 494 -0.74 15.89 24.15
C LEU A 494 -0.40 15.36 25.54
N GLU A 495 -1.01 14.25 25.97
CA GLU A 495 -0.72 13.61 27.25
C GLU A 495 0.74 13.13 27.35
N GLU A 496 1.25 12.49 26.29
CA GLU A 496 2.65 11.99 26.23
C GLU A 496 3.66 13.16 26.27
N HIS A 497 3.36 14.25 25.55
CA HIS A 497 4.30 15.34 25.26
C HIS A 497 3.97 16.65 25.98
N LEU A 498 3.35 16.60 27.16
CA LEU A 498 2.99 17.80 27.94
C LEU A 498 4.16 18.75 28.22
N GLN A 499 5.39 18.23 28.31
CA GLN A 499 6.61 19.02 28.57
C GLN A 499 7.28 19.54 27.29
N ASN A 500 6.95 18.97 26.13
CA ASN A 500 7.48 19.43 24.86
C ASN A 500 6.55 20.52 24.32
N GLY A 501 6.88 21.78 24.63
CA GLY A 501 6.02 22.91 24.29
C GLY A 501 5.66 23.03 22.80
N THR A 502 6.54 22.60 21.88
CA THR A 502 6.27 22.69 20.44
C THR A 502 5.25 21.63 19.98
N VAL A 503 5.38 20.39 20.48
CA VAL A 503 4.39 19.33 20.21
C VAL A 503 3.05 19.67 20.87
N ALA A 504 3.09 20.13 22.13
CA ALA A 504 1.90 20.52 22.88
C ALA A 504 1.14 21.67 22.19
N GLU A 505 1.85 22.67 21.68
CA GLU A 505 1.27 23.79 20.93
C GLU A 505 0.52 23.32 19.68
N THR A 506 1.14 22.44 18.90
CA THR A 506 0.54 21.90 17.67
C THR A 506 -0.65 21.00 17.97
N ALA A 507 -0.56 20.18 19.02
CA ALA A 507 -1.68 19.35 19.49
C ALA A 507 -2.86 20.20 20.02
N CYS A 508 -2.59 21.28 20.77
CA CYS A 508 -3.62 22.23 21.19
C CYS A 508 -4.30 22.91 19.99
N SER A 509 -3.54 23.25 18.95
CA SER A 509 -4.08 23.81 17.70
C SER A 509 -5.06 22.83 17.05
N ALA A 510 -4.66 21.58 16.89
CA ALA A 510 -5.49 20.54 16.29
C ALA A 510 -6.76 20.24 17.12
N LEU A 511 -6.64 20.18 18.46
CA LEU A 511 -7.80 20.03 19.35
C LEU A 511 -8.75 21.22 19.29
N TRP A 512 -8.22 22.45 19.19
CA TRP A 512 -9.05 23.62 18.98
C TRP A 512 -9.86 23.50 17.70
N ALA A 513 -9.23 23.20 16.57
CA ALA A 513 -9.93 23.03 15.29
C ALA A 513 -11.01 21.93 15.37
N LEU A 514 -10.70 20.78 15.97
CA LEU A 514 -11.66 19.69 16.16
C LEU A 514 -12.83 20.10 17.06
N SER A 515 -12.57 20.87 18.12
CA SER A 515 -13.61 21.39 19.01
C SER A 515 -14.53 22.38 18.32
N LEU A 516 -13.99 23.24 17.46
CA LEU A 516 -14.77 24.21 16.70
C LEU A 516 -15.71 23.51 15.72
N GLN A 517 -15.27 22.38 15.15
CA GLN A 517 -16.07 21.55 14.27
C GLN A 517 -17.02 20.58 14.99
N GLY A 518 -17.13 20.67 16.33
CA GLY A 518 -18.01 19.81 17.11
C GLY A 518 -17.67 18.32 17.03
N CYS A 519 -16.38 17.97 16.86
CA CYS A 519 -15.94 16.59 16.71
C CYS A 519 -15.81 15.83 18.05
N LEU A 520 -15.97 16.50 19.20
CA LEU A 520 -15.89 15.85 20.51
C LEU A 520 -17.23 15.22 20.91
N THR A 521 -17.16 14.04 21.53
CA THR A 521 -18.29 13.35 22.15
C THR A 521 -18.48 13.76 23.61
N GLU A 522 -19.66 13.50 24.19
CA GLU A 522 -19.97 13.84 25.59
C GLU A 522 -18.93 13.34 26.60
N ASN A 523 -18.36 12.16 26.37
CA ASN A 523 -17.37 11.54 27.26
C ASN A 523 -15.95 12.14 27.13
N GLU A 524 -15.68 12.91 26.08
CA GLU A 524 -14.34 13.46 25.79
C GLU A 524 -14.17 14.89 26.29
N TYR A 525 -15.26 15.61 26.55
CA TYR A 525 -15.21 17.01 27.02
C TYR A 525 -14.43 17.17 28.32
N GLU A 526 -14.70 16.33 29.32
CA GLU A 526 -14.05 16.42 30.64
C GLU A 526 -12.55 16.12 30.54
N SER A 527 -12.18 15.01 29.90
CA SER A 527 -10.78 14.57 29.78
C SER A 527 -9.95 15.53 28.93
N THR A 528 -10.51 16.02 27.81
CA THR A 528 -9.84 17.00 26.95
C THR A 528 -9.65 18.33 27.67
N THR A 529 -10.64 18.79 28.44
CA THR A 529 -10.52 20.00 29.27
C THR A 529 -9.39 19.86 30.28
N ALA A 530 -9.31 18.72 30.98
CA ALA A 530 -8.24 18.46 31.94
C ALA A 530 -6.84 18.44 31.28
N LEU A 531 -6.73 17.85 30.07
CA LEU A 531 -5.49 17.81 29.31
C LEU A 531 -5.03 19.21 28.87
N LEU A 532 -5.94 20.04 28.34
CA LEU A 532 -5.63 21.42 27.92
C LEU A 532 -5.18 22.29 29.10
N LEU A 533 -5.79 22.13 30.28
CA LEU A 533 -5.33 22.78 31.51
C LEU A 533 -3.95 22.26 31.95
N GLY A 534 -3.68 20.98 31.73
CA GLY A 534 -2.35 20.39 31.91
C GLY A 534 -1.30 21.05 31.02
N ALA A 535 -1.61 21.19 29.73
CA ALA A 535 -0.73 21.79 28.72
C ALA A 535 -0.42 23.26 29.04
N LEU A 536 -1.45 24.06 29.36
CA LEU A 536 -1.29 25.44 29.81
C LEU A 536 -0.37 25.54 31.02
N ARG A 537 -0.57 24.68 32.02
CA ARG A 537 0.20 24.71 33.27
C ARG A 537 1.69 24.41 33.07
N MET A 538 2.03 23.56 32.10
CA MET A 538 3.40 23.16 31.83
C MET A 538 4.15 24.12 30.88
N ASN A 539 3.43 24.94 30.11
CA ASN A 539 4.00 25.75 29.04
C ASN A 539 3.45 27.19 29.02
N LEU A 540 3.26 27.78 30.20
CA LEU A 540 2.71 29.14 30.34
C LEU A 540 3.55 30.20 29.61
N GLU A 541 4.83 29.94 29.38
CA GLU A 541 5.75 30.86 28.73
C GLU A 541 5.60 30.95 27.20
N ARG A 542 4.84 30.04 26.59
CA ARG A 542 4.64 29.94 25.15
C ARG A 542 3.36 30.68 24.72
N PRO A 543 3.43 31.87 24.08
CA PRO A 543 2.25 32.67 23.76
C PRO A 543 1.28 31.96 22.80
N VAL A 544 1.81 31.28 21.77
CA VAL A 544 0.99 30.56 20.78
C VAL A 544 0.25 29.37 21.41
N LEU A 545 0.91 28.61 22.28
CA LEU A 545 0.24 27.55 23.05
C LEU A 545 -0.87 28.11 23.94
N VAL A 546 -0.59 29.20 24.67
CA VAL A 546 -1.59 29.84 25.54
C VAL A 546 -2.80 30.29 24.73
N LYS A 547 -2.58 30.93 23.57
CA LYS A 547 -3.63 31.31 22.64
C LYS A 547 -4.50 30.11 22.22
N ASN A 548 -3.87 29.09 21.65
CA ASN A 548 -4.58 27.94 21.07
C ASN A 548 -5.31 27.12 22.15
N ALA A 549 -4.70 26.96 23.33
CA ALA A 549 -5.34 26.28 24.44
C ALA A 549 -6.51 27.09 25.02
N CYS A 550 -6.42 28.42 25.11
CA CYS A 550 -7.55 29.26 25.52
C CYS A 550 -8.71 29.17 24.53
N GLN A 551 -8.43 29.17 23.22
CA GLN A 551 -9.46 29.03 22.20
C GLN A 551 -10.11 27.64 22.20
N ALA A 552 -9.33 26.57 22.36
CA ALA A 552 -9.85 25.23 22.54
C ALA A 552 -10.77 25.16 23.77
N LEU A 553 -10.30 25.65 24.92
CA LEU A 553 -11.08 25.65 26.16
C LEU A 553 -12.36 26.49 26.04
N ALA A 554 -12.29 27.67 25.41
CA ALA A 554 -13.47 28.52 25.18
C ALA A 554 -14.52 27.78 24.33
N SER A 555 -14.08 27.07 23.29
CA SER A 555 -14.96 26.24 22.46
C SER A 555 -15.58 25.08 23.26
N LEU A 556 -14.79 24.38 24.08
CA LEU A 556 -15.29 23.28 24.91
C LEU A 556 -16.28 23.74 25.98
N LEU A 557 -16.04 24.90 26.60
CA LEU A 557 -16.94 25.50 27.57
C LEU A 557 -18.27 25.82 26.90
N ARG A 558 -18.25 26.48 25.74
CA ARG A 558 -19.47 26.82 24.99
C ARG A 558 -20.34 25.61 24.65
N LEU A 559 -19.71 24.46 24.39
CA LEU A 559 -20.38 23.23 23.96
C LEU A 559 -20.80 22.31 25.12
N SER A 560 -20.17 22.41 26.29
CA SER A 560 -20.40 21.47 27.39
C SER A 560 -20.19 22.10 28.77
N GLU A 561 -21.25 22.07 29.58
CA GLU A 561 -21.25 22.50 30.97
C GLU A 561 -20.28 21.67 31.84
N ILE A 562 -20.07 20.40 31.51
CA ILE A 562 -19.09 19.52 32.21
C ILE A 562 -17.67 20.09 32.08
N SER A 563 -17.31 20.63 30.91
CA SER A 563 -16.02 21.30 30.70
C SER A 563 -15.88 22.52 31.60
N ALA A 564 -16.96 23.31 31.72
CA ALA A 564 -16.99 24.51 32.55
C ALA A 564 -16.78 24.17 34.05
N PHE A 565 -17.46 23.14 34.56
CA PHE A 565 -17.24 22.66 35.92
C PHE A 565 -15.82 22.10 36.12
N ARG A 566 -15.33 21.29 35.17
CA ARG A 566 -13.97 20.72 35.22
C ARG A 566 -12.90 21.81 35.25
N PHE A 567 -13.12 22.90 34.53
CA PHE A 567 -12.21 24.05 34.49
C PHE A 567 -11.98 24.66 35.89
N VAL A 568 -13.04 24.79 36.68
CA VAL A 568 -12.96 25.39 38.01
C VAL A 568 -12.46 24.40 39.07
N THR A 569 -12.86 23.14 38.95
CA THR A 569 -12.64 22.07 39.94
C THR A 569 -11.41 21.19 39.68
N ASP A 570 -10.50 21.61 38.78
CA ASP A 570 -9.34 20.81 38.40
C ASP A 570 -8.49 20.37 39.61
N SER A 571 -8.17 19.08 39.66
CA SER A 571 -7.47 18.44 40.79
C SER A 571 -6.04 18.97 41.00
N LYS A 572 -5.46 19.61 39.98
CA LYS A 572 -4.13 20.22 40.00
C LYS A 572 -4.17 21.74 40.29
N GLY A 573 -5.33 22.27 40.66
CA GLY A 573 -5.55 23.67 41.03
C GLY A 573 -6.45 24.40 40.03
N SER A 574 -7.25 25.36 40.54
CA SER A 574 -8.30 26.05 39.78
C SER A 574 -7.81 26.69 38.48
N GLY A 575 -8.51 26.43 37.37
CA GLY A 575 -8.24 27.05 36.08
C GLY A 575 -8.34 28.58 36.10
N ILE A 576 -9.15 29.15 37.00
CA ILE A 576 -9.24 30.61 37.22
C ILE A 576 -7.88 31.19 37.61
N LYS A 577 -7.15 30.51 38.51
CA LYS A 577 -5.82 30.95 38.90
C LYS A 577 -4.85 30.84 37.74
N LEU A 578 -4.92 29.73 36.99
CA LEU A 578 -4.06 29.50 35.83
C LEU A 578 -4.20 30.58 34.76
N ILE A 579 -5.43 31.04 34.49
CA ILE A 579 -5.67 32.14 33.54
C ILE A 579 -5.15 33.49 34.04
N LYS A 580 -5.24 33.76 35.35
CA LYS A 580 -4.61 34.95 35.93
C LYS A 580 -3.10 34.91 35.75
N ASP A 581 -2.49 33.76 36.02
CA ASP A 581 -1.06 33.54 35.86
C ASP A 581 -0.64 33.70 34.38
N ALA A 582 -1.42 33.14 33.45
CA ALA A 582 -1.23 33.29 32.00
C ALA A 582 -1.32 34.75 31.54
N TYR A 583 -2.34 35.50 32.00
CA TYR A 583 -2.45 36.94 31.71
C TYR A 583 -1.23 37.69 32.24
N HIS A 584 -0.82 37.46 33.49
CA HIS A 584 0.32 38.19 34.05
C HIS A 584 1.63 37.89 33.31
N PHE A 585 1.78 36.68 32.77
CA PHE A 585 2.92 36.32 31.94
C PHE A 585 2.92 37.03 30.59
N HIS A 586 1.75 37.13 29.93
CA HIS A 586 1.60 37.66 28.56
C HIS A 586 0.82 38.98 28.50
N CYS A 587 0.88 39.79 29.56
CA CYS A 587 0.05 40.98 29.70
C CYS A 587 0.33 42.11 28.68
N ASP A 588 1.44 42.01 27.94
CA ASP A 588 1.83 42.93 26.88
C ASP A 588 1.44 42.44 25.47
N ASP A 589 0.98 41.19 25.34
CA ASP A 589 0.58 40.61 24.07
C ASP A 589 -0.95 40.76 23.87
N PRO A 590 -1.42 41.66 23.00
CA PRO A 590 -2.84 41.91 22.82
C PRO A 590 -3.59 40.68 22.29
N GLU A 591 -2.97 39.87 21.43
CA GLU A 591 -3.62 38.70 20.84
C GLU A 591 -3.84 37.62 21.91
N VAL A 592 -2.84 37.37 22.76
CA VAL A 592 -2.99 36.43 23.88
C VAL A 592 -4.04 36.93 24.88
N VAL A 593 -4.04 38.22 25.21
CA VAL A 593 -4.99 38.82 26.15
C VAL A 593 -6.42 38.74 25.64
N GLU A 594 -6.66 38.97 24.35
CA GLU A 594 -7.98 38.84 23.73
C GLU A 594 -8.53 37.41 23.87
N ASN A 595 -7.70 36.40 23.60
CA ASN A 595 -8.09 34.99 23.71
C ASN A 595 -8.32 34.58 25.17
N ILE A 596 -7.54 35.11 26.11
CA ILE A 596 -7.82 34.98 27.55
C ILE A 596 -9.17 35.61 27.91
N CYS A 597 -9.47 36.81 27.42
CA CYS A 597 -10.75 37.48 27.67
C CYS A 597 -11.93 36.70 27.09
N THR A 598 -11.75 36.08 25.92
CA THR A 598 -12.76 35.22 25.29
C THR A 598 -13.11 34.05 26.19
N LEU A 599 -12.10 33.33 26.70
CA LEU A 599 -12.31 32.23 27.65
C LEU A 599 -12.98 32.71 28.94
N ILE A 600 -12.55 33.84 29.52
CA ILE A 600 -13.16 34.40 30.73
C ILE A 600 -14.65 34.74 30.48
N ASN A 601 -14.98 35.28 29.31
CA ASN A 601 -16.37 35.61 28.94
C ASN A 601 -17.25 34.36 28.77
N GLU A 602 -16.70 33.26 28.24
CA GLU A 602 -17.41 31.97 28.16
C GLU A 602 -17.65 31.37 29.56
N MET A 603 -16.68 31.48 30.47
CA MET A 603 -16.86 31.05 31.86
C MET A 603 -17.98 31.82 32.56
N ALA A 604 -18.09 33.13 32.30
CA ALA A 604 -19.13 33.98 32.89
C ALA A 604 -20.54 33.67 32.35
N GLN A 605 -20.72 32.73 31.42
CA GLN A 605 -22.05 32.25 31.02
C GLN A 605 -22.71 31.36 32.09
N TYR A 606 -21.95 30.83 33.05
CA TYR A 606 -22.43 29.89 34.06
C TYR A 606 -22.52 30.54 35.45
N ASP A 607 -23.73 30.62 36.01
CA ASP A 607 -23.98 31.31 37.29
C ASP A 607 -23.17 30.70 38.46
N ASP A 608 -23.01 29.38 38.50
CA ASP A 608 -22.22 28.70 39.53
C ASP A 608 -20.73 29.08 39.46
N ILE A 609 -20.18 29.26 38.25
CA ILE A 609 -18.79 29.66 38.03
C ILE A 609 -18.57 31.14 38.33
N VAL A 610 -19.58 31.99 38.09
CA VAL A 610 -19.53 33.42 38.42
C VAL A 610 -19.21 33.64 39.90
N LEU A 611 -19.78 32.83 40.80
CA LEU A 611 -19.49 32.89 42.24
C LEU A 611 -18.00 32.63 42.54
N ASP A 612 -17.41 31.62 41.89
CA ASP A 612 -15.97 31.31 42.02
C ASP A 612 -15.08 32.40 41.40
N MET A 613 -15.49 32.98 40.28
CA MET A 613 -14.78 34.11 39.66
C MET A 613 -14.75 35.34 40.57
N VAL A 614 -15.88 35.63 41.25
CA VAL A 614 -15.95 36.72 42.23
C VAL A 614 -15.07 36.41 43.45
N SER A 615 -15.12 35.18 43.98
CA SER A 615 -14.30 34.77 45.14
C SER A 615 -12.81 34.90 44.86
N GLN A 616 -12.37 34.59 43.63
CA GLN A 616 -10.98 34.70 43.18
C GLN A 616 -10.57 36.09 42.66
N LYS A 617 -11.42 37.10 42.87
CA LYS A 617 -11.18 38.53 42.55
C LYS A 617 -11.02 38.81 41.05
N MET A 618 -11.75 38.12 40.18
CA MET A 618 -11.66 38.31 38.72
C MET A 618 -12.00 39.75 38.27
N LYS A 619 -12.91 40.44 38.98
CA LYS A 619 -13.24 41.87 38.72
C LYS A 619 -12.01 42.78 38.71
N LYS A 620 -11.03 42.51 39.58
CA LYS A 620 -9.80 43.30 39.67
C LYS A 620 -8.95 43.11 38.41
N LEU A 621 -8.80 41.86 37.95
CA LEU A 621 -8.07 41.54 36.72
C LEU A 621 -8.72 42.20 35.51
N LEU A 622 -10.03 42.06 35.35
CA LEU A 622 -10.77 42.66 34.23
C LEU A 622 -10.66 44.19 34.20
N SER A 623 -10.67 44.84 35.37
CA SER A 623 -10.45 46.29 35.46
C SER A 623 -9.02 46.69 35.06
N GLU A 624 -8.03 45.85 35.39
CA GLU A 624 -6.64 46.03 34.98
C GLU A 624 -6.49 45.89 33.46
N ILE A 625 -7.05 44.83 32.87
CA ILE A 625 -7.07 44.60 31.42
C ILE A 625 -7.71 45.80 30.70
N LYS A 626 -8.87 46.27 31.19
CA LYS A 626 -9.60 47.43 30.65
C LYS A 626 -8.72 48.69 30.63
N SER A 627 -7.94 48.90 31.69
CA SER A 627 -7.05 50.06 31.77
C SER A 627 -5.84 49.93 30.85
N ARG A 628 -5.36 48.70 30.60
CA ARG A 628 -4.15 48.45 29.81
C ARG A 628 -4.41 48.48 28.31
N PHE A 629 -5.60 48.06 27.87
CA PHE A 629 -5.99 47.97 26.46
C PHE A 629 -7.18 48.88 26.10
N PRO A 630 -7.13 50.20 26.36
CA PRO A 630 -8.27 51.10 26.14
C PRO A 630 -8.62 51.31 24.66
N SER A 631 -7.71 50.93 23.75
CA SER A 631 -7.88 51.12 22.30
C SER A 631 -8.30 49.84 21.56
N SER A 632 -8.29 48.68 22.22
CA SER A 632 -8.75 47.42 21.60
C SER A 632 -10.25 47.27 21.82
N MET A 633 -11.02 47.38 20.73
CA MET A 633 -12.48 47.28 20.79
C MET A 633 -12.94 45.87 21.19
N GLU A 634 -12.28 44.83 20.69
CA GLU A 634 -12.60 43.42 20.97
C GLU A 634 -12.43 43.10 22.45
N ILE A 635 -11.26 43.44 23.03
CA ILE A 635 -10.98 43.24 24.46
C ILE A 635 -11.99 44.00 25.31
N MET A 636 -12.28 45.25 24.97
CA MET A 636 -13.22 46.09 25.72
C MET A 636 -14.63 45.51 25.74
N ILE A 637 -15.13 45.01 24.61
CA ILE A 637 -16.45 44.37 24.50
C ILE A 637 -16.52 43.13 25.42
N LEU A 638 -15.52 42.26 25.34
CA LEU A 638 -15.47 41.03 26.15
C LEU A 638 -15.39 41.34 27.65
N VAL A 639 -14.54 42.29 28.03
CA VAL A 639 -14.35 42.71 29.42
C VAL A 639 -15.62 43.35 29.99
N ASP A 640 -16.26 44.25 29.26
CA ASP A 640 -17.47 44.92 29.73
C ASP A 640 -18.67 43.97 29.83
N ALA A 641 -18.83 43.06 28.86
CA ALA A 641 -19.82 41.99 28.94
C ALA A 641 -19.62 41.12 30.18
N THR A 642 -18.37 40.72 30.45
CA THR A 642 -18.03 39.89 31.61
C THR A 642 -18.25 40.63 32.94
N LEU A 643 -17.83 41.91 33.02
CA LEU A 643 -18.00 42.73 34.22
C LEU A 643 -19.47 42.93 34.59
N LEU A 644 -20.35 43.11 33.60
CA LEU A 644 -21.79 43.21 33.82
C LEU A 644 -22.37 41.92 34.44
N LYS A 645 -21.88 40.76 34.03
CA LYS A 645 -22.33 39.48 34.59
C LYS A 645 -21.85 39.25 36.01
N LEU A 646 -20.61 39.63 36.31
CA LEU A 646 -20.05 39.52 37.66
C LEU A 646 -20.71 40.49 38.67
N GLN A 647 -21.54 41.45 38.23
CA GLN A 647 -22.28 42.37 39.11
C GLN A 647 -23.58 41.78 39.66
N LYS A 648 -24.13 40.74 39.01
CA LYS A 648 -25.23 39.94 39.54
C LYS A 648 -24.71 39.05 40.67
#